data_AF-A0A6C0C042-F1
#
_entry.id   AF-A0A6C0C042-F1
#
_cell.length_a   1.000
_cell.length_b   1.000
_cell.length_c   1.000
_cell.angle_alpha   90.00
_cell.angle_beta   90.00
_cell.angle_gamma   90.00
#
_symmetry.space_group_name_H-M   'P 1'
#
loop_
_entity.id
_entity.type
_entity.pdbx_description
1 polymer ?
#
loop_
_entity_poly.entity_id
_entity_poly.type
_entity_poly.pdbx_seq_one_letter_code
_entity_poly.pdbx_strand_id
1 'polypeptide(L)'
;MGINTYPRYNVIMDLTQTKLTRSEWNSIEIPTSKKELDIIQMICKGYGNVNITQNNTQSLLHYLKITPSDVIHDYVFCTYLQKTLQDLDKKHQIQYKTEKYKKNKMKKADIIRFTNTDKQLPAHKKSIFEFVIIEHLTKMLTEYNKDRIMWHQYYYTIYTLMSYNIVDVNPLFSRKIQEILVRMKDEISTSELVKMGHTLIEKNPDLLKYADIQLYNHQKELFTICKQKGPKLISYIAPTGTGKTMSPLGLSENHKVIFVCAARHVGLALAKAAISNEKKVAFAFGCNTADDIRLHYFAATDYVRHRRSGMIAKVDNSVGDKVEIMICDIKSYLCAMYYMMAFNKKEEIIMYWDEPTISMDYAEHEIHPIIHNNWKENLIPNIVLSSATLPHPDEMQDTLADFHSRFTGADTHSIVSFDCKKTIPIINKAGFVEMPHYICKTYEDLCDVVAHCERNKTLLRYIDLDEAIKVIMFMNEYDYITKPQLTIERYFPDIEMVNMSNIKQYYLKLLKNIHPASWRDLSEELDAERSVRYDSSVYVVTQDSRTLTDGPTIFLADDVNKVANFCIHCANIPDRVEKDIMGVIEFNNSLNGKIGNMQRSLEDGTRKDEEKDKKMAEGRVAPAMKQLMNKIKELQTCVKNVELNPLFIPNKIEHLERYTRLKCKNYGAPFTCDITEEVVEKIMLINDVDTKWKLLLLMGIGVFATHNSADYMEIMKELAQKQKLFMIIASSDFIYGTNYQFCHSYIGKDLGYMSQEKCIQAMGRVGRTNLQHDYTIRFRDDSLIYNLFHNEENKPEVRNMNTLLNS
;
A
#
# COMPACT_ATOMS: atom_id res chain seq x y z
N MET A 1 -39.33 22.41 8.03
CA MET A 1 -39.54 21.28 7.09
C MET A 1 -38.83 20.08 7.68
N GLY A 2 -39.53 18.95 7.79
CA GLY A 2 -39.20 17.85 8.70
C GLY A 2 -37.80 17.27 8.51
N ILE A 3 -37.07 17.18 9.62
CA ILE A 3 -35.81 16.46 9.76
C ILE A 3 -36.15 14.97 9.60
N ASN A 4 -35.90 14.40 8.42
CA ASN A 4 -35.95 12.96 8.22
C ASN A 4 -34.72 12.35 8.91
N THR A 5 -34.87 12.02 10.19
CA THR A 5 -33.93 11.18 10.92
C THR A 5 -34.05 9.75 10.39
N TYR A 6 -33.23 9.40 9.39
CA TYR A 6 -32.97 7.99 9.10
C TYR A 6 -32.23 7.39 10.32
N PRO A 7 -32.66 6.23 10.83
CA PRO A 7 -31.97 5.58 11.94
C PRO A 7 -30.55 5.22 11.49
N ARG A 8 -29.54 5.70 12.21
CA ARG A 8 -28.16 5.24 12.06
C ARG A 8 -28.16 3.73 12.30
N TYR A 9 -27.92 2.93 11.26
CA TYR A 9 -27.39 1.60 11.49
C TYR A 9 -25.96 1.80 11.97
N ASN A 10 -25.78 1.97 13.28
CA ASN A 10 -24.48 1.95 13.91
C ASN A 10 -23.91 0.55 13.69
N VAL A 11 -23.09 0.38 12.66
CA VAL A 11 -22.20 -0.75 12.52
C VAL A 11 -21.14 -0.56 13.60
N ILE A 12 -21.36 -1.17 14.77
CA ILE A 12 -20.41 -1.07 15.88
C ILE A 12 -19.21 -1.95 15.51
N MET A 13 -18.08 -1.31 15.22
CA MET A 13 -16.82 -1.99 15.01
C MET A 13 -16.33 -2.56 16.36
N ASP A 14 -16.30 -3.89 16.48
CA ASP A 14 -15.74 -4.54 17.67
C ASP A 14 -14.21 -4.43 17.66
N LEU A 15 -13.68 -3.45 18.39
CA LEU A 15 -12.26 -3.26 18.63
C LEU A 15 -11.76 -4.03 19.86
N THR A 16 -12.60 -4.87 20.48
CA THR A 16 -12.18 -5.73 21.57
C THR A 16 -11.31 -6.85 21.01
N GLN A 17 -10.07 -6.93 21.50
CA GLN A 17 -9.15 -7.97 21.08
C GLN A 17 -8.95 -8.97 22.21
N THR A 18 -9.11 -10.25 21.86
CA THR A 18 -8.68 -11.41 22.63
C THR A 18 -7.17 -11.70 22.51
N LYS A 19 -6.66 -12.61 23.33
CA LYS A 19 -5.29 -13.13 23.24
C LYS A 19 -5.04 -13.83 21.91
N LEU A 20 -3.76 -13.90 21.51
CA LEU A 20 -3.35 -14.57 20.28
C LEU A 20 -3.76 -16.05 20.27
N THR A 21 -4.36 -16.45 19.16
CA THR A 21 -4.66 -17.84 18.84
C THR A 21 -3.40 -18.61 18.44
N ARG A 22 -3.46 -19.95 18.46
CA ARG A 22 -2.33 -20.79 18.05
C ARG A 22 -1.97 -20.63 16.57
N SER A 23 -2.96 -20.43 15.70
CA SER A 23 -2.73 -20.19 14.27
C SER A 23 -2.02 -18.86 14.03
N GLU A 24 -2.45 -17.80 14.72
CA GLU A 24 -1.78 -16.49 14.67
C GLU A 24 -0.33 -16.58 15.15
N TRP A 25 -0.08 -17.26 16.28
CA TRP A 25 1.29 -17.47 16.78
C TRP A 25 2.15 -18.23 15.76
N ASN A 26 1.63 -19.29 15.14
CA ASN A 26 2.38 -20.03 14.13
C ASN A 26 2.63 -19.19 12.86
N SER A 27 1.73 -18.27 12.52
CA SER A 27 1.83 -17.46 11.31
C SER A 27 2.97 -16.43 11.35
N ILE A 28 3.27 -15.89 12.54
CA ILE A 28 4.35 -14.91 12.75
C ILE A 28 5.74 -15.55 12.77
N GLU A 29 5.81 -16.86 13.00
CA GLU A 29 7.05 -17.67 12.97
C GLU A 29 7.50 -18.02 11.56
N ILE A 30 6.64 -17.82 10.55
CA ILE A 30 6.98 -18.07 9.14
C ILE A 30 7.91 -16.95 8.66
N PRO A 31 9.16 -17.25 8.25
CA PRO A 31 10.10 -16.21 7.83
C PRO A 31 9.59 -15.42 6.62
N THR A 32 9.90 -14.11 6.60
CA THR A 32 9.65 -13.25 5.44
C THR A 32 10.54 -13.64 4.25
N SER A 33 10.15 -13.19 3.05
CA SER A 33 10.97 -13.41 1.86
C SER A 33 12.34 -12.73 1.96
N LYS A 34 13.35 -13.22 1.23
CA LYS A 34 14.70 -12.61 1.24
C LYS A 34 14.67 -11.11 0.86
N LYS A 35 13.88 -10.74 -0.16
CA LYS A 35 13.73 -9.35 -0.58
C LYS A 35 13.15 -8.47 0.53
N GLU A 36 12.15 -8.98 1.25
CA GLU A 36 11.52 -8.27 2.37
C GLU A 36 12.48 -8.16 3.56
N LEU A 37 13.24 -9.22 3.84
CA LEU A 37 14.29 -9.21 4.86
C LEU A 37 15.38 -8.16 4.56
N ASP A 38 15.80 -8.02 3.30
CA ASP A 38 16.77 -6.98 2.90
C ASP A 38 16.23 -5.56 3.20
N ILE A 39 14.94 -5.32 2.97
CA ILE A 39 14.27 -4.05 3.32
C ILE A 39 14.21 -3.85 4.83
N ILE A 40 13.81 -4.88 5.59
CA ILE A 40 13.74 -4.83 7.06
C ILE A 40 15.12 -4.47 7.64
N GLN A 41 16.18 -5.13 7.15
CA GLN A 41 17.55 -4.85 7.57
C GLN A 41 17.98 -3.43 7.21
N MET A 42 17.56 -2.90 6.05
CA MET A 42 17.81 -1.51 5.69
C MET A 42 17.11 -0.54 6.65
N ILE A 43 15.86 -0.80 7.05
CA ILE A 43 15.14 0.03 8.03
C ILE A 43 15.88 0.07 9.37
N CYS A 44 16.32 -1.09 9.86
CA CYS A 44 17.13 -1.21 11.08
C CYS A 44 18.45 -0.42 10.96
N LYS A 45 19.27 -0.69 9.94
CA LYS A 45 20.53 0.04 9.70
C LYS A 45 20.31 1.54 9.47
N GLY A 46 19.14 1.88 8.95
CA GLY A 46 18.67 3.22 8.67
C GLY A 46 18.59 4.11 9.91
N TYR A 47 18.34 3.54 11.08
CA TYR A 47 18.42 4.30 12.33
C TYR A 47 19.84 4.81 12.56
N GLY A 48 20.87 3.99 12.35
CA GLY A 48 22.27 4.41 12.44
C GLY A 48 22.64 5.43 11.35
N ASN A 49 22.39 5.08 10.09
CA ASN A 49 22.66 5.90 8.92
C ASN A 49 21.40 6.15 8.07
N VAL A 50 20.79 7.34 8.21
CA VAL A 50 19.56 7.70 7.52
C VAL A 50 19.72 7.83 6.00
N ASN A 51 20.95 8.00 5.51
CA ASN A 51 21.27 8.11 4.08
C ASN A 51 21.75 6.79 3.49
N ILE A 52 21.42 5.65 4.13
CA ILE A 52 21.71 4.33 3.57
C ILE A 52 20.96 4.14 2.24
N THR A 53 21.70 3.67 1.23
CA THR A 53 21.18 3.34 -0.10
C THR A 53 21.70 1.97 -0.52
N GLN A 54 20.87 1.20 -1.22
CA GLN A 54 21.27 -0.06 -1.83
C GLN A 54 20.67 -0.17 -3.23
N ASN A 55 21.48 -0.59 -4.19
CA ASN A 55 21.01 -0.90 -5.54
C ASN A 55 21.27 -2.37 -5.86
N ASN A 56 20.23 -3.08 -6.30
CA ASN A 56 20.33 -4.50 -6.66
C ASN A 56 20.69 -4.71 -8.14
N THR A 57 20.81 -3.64 -8.91
CA THR A 57 21.22 -3.67 -10.32
C THR A 57 22.68 -4.08 -10.42
N GLN A 58 22.97 -5.06 -11.27
CA GLN A 58 24.33 -5.52 -11.48
C GLN A 58 25.01 -4.70 -12.57
N SER A 59 26.16 -4.11 -12.25
CA SER A 59 27.11 -3.65 -13.24
C SER A 59 27.75 -4.84 -13.96
N LEU A 60 28.36 -4.58 -15.11
CA LEU A 60 29.07 -5.60 -15.89
C LEU A 60 30.16 -6.25 -15.05
N LEU A 61 30.90 -5.47 -14.25
CA LEU A 61 31.98 -6.02 -13.43
C LEU A 61 31.46 -6.90 -12.29
N HIS A 62 30.37 -6.46 -11.63
CA HIS A 62 29.72 -7.23 -10.58
C HIS A 62 29.16 -8.57 -11.12
N TYR A 63 28.56 -8.55 -12.31
CA TYR A 63 28.11 -9.76 -13.00
C TYR A 63 29.27 -10.74 -13.27
N LEU A 64 30.44 -10.23 -13.66
CA LEU A 64 31.63 -11.03 -13.92
C LEU A 64 32.28 -11.60 -12.63
N LYS A 65 31.88 -11.11 -11.44
CA LYS A 65 32.41 -11.51 -10.13
C LYS A 65 33.93 -11.35 -10.01
N ILE A 66 34.44 -10.22 -10.52
CA ILE A 66 35.87 -9.90 -10.50
C ILE A 66 36.11 -8.68 -9.62
N THR A 67 37.18 -8.71 -8.84
CA THR A 67 37.58 -7.58 -7.99
C THR A 67 37.96 -6.37 -8.86
N PRO A 68 37.43 -5.17 -8.58
CA PRO A 68 37.75 -3.96 -9.34
C PRO A 68 39.23 -3.57 -9.26
N SER A 69 39.77 -3.14 -10.41
CA SER A 69 41.04 -2.43 -10.53
C SER A 69 41.03 -1.63 -11.83
N ASP A 70 41.83 -0.57 -11.92
CA ASP A 70 41.91 0.27 -13.12
C ASP A 70 42.20 -0.55 -14.39
N VAL A 71 43.13 -1.50 -14.31
CA VAL A 71 43.49 -2.40 -15.41
C VAL A 71 42.30 -3.25 -15.87
N ILE A 72 41.48 -3.70 -14.93
CA ILE A 72 40.31 -4.53 -15.21
C ILE A 72 39.19 -3.67 -15.81
N HIS A 73 38.97 -2.45 -15.30
CA HIS A 73 38.02 -1.52 -15.88
C HIS A 73 38.41 -1.14 -17.33
N ASP A 74 39.68 -0.86 -17.59
CA ASP A 74 40.18 -0.57 -18.94
C ASP A 74 39.93 -1.75 -19.90
N TYR A 75 40.26 -2.96 -19.45
CA TYR A 75 40.07 -4.18 -20.24
C TYR A 75 38.60 -4.45 -20.52
N VAL A 76 37.74 -4.38 -19.50
CA VAL A 76 36.29 -4.61 -19.63
C VAL A 76 35.67 -3.58 -20.58
N PHE A 77 36.05 -2.31 -20.45
CA PHE A 77 35.59 -1.26 -21.34
C PHE A 77 35.98 -1.54 -22.80
N CYS A 78 37.27 -1.78 -23.05
CA CYS A 78 37.78 -1.99 -24.41
C CYS A 78 37.22 -3.27 -25.06
N THR A 79 36.97 -4.31 -24.27
CA THR A 79 36.51 -5.61 -24.76
C THR A 79 35.01 -5.62 -25.02
N TYR A 80 34.20 -5.09 -24.09
CA TYR A 80 32.75 -5.29 -24.10
C TYR A 80 31.92 -4.07 -24.48
N LEU A 81 32.41 -2.84 -24.24
CA LEU A 81 31.61 -1.61 -24.36
C LEU A 81 32.09 -0.72 -25.52
N GLN A 82 33.40 -0.64 -25.74
CA GLN A 82 34.03 0.28 -26.70
C GLN A 82 33.54 0.07 -28.14
N LYS A 83 33.43 -1.18 -28.60
CA LYS A 83 32.98 -1.47 -29.98
C LYS A 83 31.59 -0.89 -30.24
N THR A 84 30.67 -1.05 -29.31
CA THR A 84 29.30 -0.54 -29.46
C THR A 84 29.26 0.98 -29.49
N LEU A 85 30.04 1.66 -28.65
CA LEU A 85 30.15 3.13 -28.68
C LEU A 85 30.80 3.63 -29.98
N GLN A 86 31.80 2.94 -30.51
CA GLN A 86 32.40 3.25 -31.81
C GLN A 86 31.41 3.08 -32.97
N ASP A 87 30.59 2.04 -32.94
CA ASP A 87 29.57 1.79 -33.96
C ASP A 87 28.47 2.87 -33.90
N LEU A 88 28.10 3.32 -32.70
CA LEU A 88 27.19 4.47 -32.52
C LEU A 88 27.82 5.78 -33.04
N ASP A 89 29.10 6.02 -32.79
CA ASP A 89 29.81 7.20 -33.28
C ASP A 89 29.89 7.26 -34.81
N LYS A 90 30.20 6.14 -35.46
CA LYS A 90 30.18 6.08 -36.94
C LYS A 90 28.81 6.41 -37.52
N LYS A 91 27.74 6.01 -36.83
CA LYS A 91 26.36 6.18 -37.30
C LYS A 91 25.77 7.56 -36.97
N HIS A 92 26.10 8.10 -35.80
CA HIS A 92 25.44 9.27 -35.23
C HIS A 92 26.40 10.46 -34.99
N GLN A 93 27.69 10.32 -35.30
CA GLN A 93 28.72 11.37 -35.19
C GLN A 93 28.79 12.02 -33.80
N ILE A 94 28.73 11.21 -32.74
CA ILE A 94 28.80 11.66 -31.33
C ILE A 94 30.19 12.12 -30.88
N GLN A 95 31.16 12.23 -31.80
CA GLN A 95 32.55 12.63 -31.59
C GLN A 95 33.24 11.81 -30.48
N TYR A 96 33.12 10.49 -30.57
CA TYR A 96 33.70 9.55 -29.62
C TYR A 96 35.21 9.35 -29.86
N LYS A 97 36.01 9.52 -28.81
CA LYS A 97 37.45 9.20 -28.83
C LYS A 97 37.70 7.80 -28.29
N THR A 98 38.33 6.96 -29.12
CA THR A 98 38.70 5.57 -28.80
C THR A 98 39.80 5.50 -27.75
N GLU A 99 39.60 4.68 -26.71
CA GLU A 99 40.61 4.43 -25.69
C GLU A 99 41.59 3.34 -26.14
N LYS A 100 42.87 3.48 -25.79
CA LYS A 100 43.95 2.53 -26.12
C LYS A 100 44.35 1.72 -24.89
N TYR A 101 44.06 0.43 -24.88
CA TYR A 101 44.48 -0.48 -23.81
C TYR A 101 45.91 -1.02 -24.01
N LYS A 102 46.75 -0.93 -22.97
CA LYS A 102 48.06 -1.59 -22.93
C LYS A 102 47.90 -3.03 -22.43
N LYS A 103 47.96 -4.00 -23.34
CA LYS A 103 47.69 -5.45 -23.13
C LYS A 103 48.47 -6.17 -22.01
N ASN A 104 49.50 -5.58 -21.39
CA ASN A 104 50.53 -6.32 -20.65
C ASN A 104 50.35 -6.42 -19.11
N LYS A 105 49.15 -6.23 -18.55
CA LYS A 105 48.97 -6.23 -17.07
C LYS A 105 47.91 -7.17 -16.48
N MET A 106 47.22 -7.99 -17.29
CA MET A 106 46.18 -8.89 -16.78
C MET A 106 46.71 -10.26 -16.34
N LYS A 107 46.20 -10.78 -15.21
CA LYS A 107 46.53 -12.13 -14.73
C LYS A 107 45.85 -13.18 -15.61
N LYS A 108 46.53 -14.29 -15.88
CA LYS A 108 45.96 -15.42 -16.66
C LYS A 108 44.66 -15.98 -16.06
N ALA A 109 44.54 -15.98 -14.73
CA ALA A 109 43.33 -16.43 -14.03
C ALA A 109 42.10 -15.59 -14.39
N ASP A 110 42.25 -14.28 -14.51
CA ASP A 110 41.15 -13.36 -14.85
C ASP A 110 40.73 -13.54 -16.32
N ILE A 111 41.71 -13.71 -17.23
CA ILE A 111 41.46 -14.00 -18.66
C ILE A 111 40.62 -15.28 -18.84
N ILE A 112 40.92 -16.34 -18.07
CA ILE A 112 40.16 -17.60 -18.12
C ILE A 112 38.73 -17.39 -17.62
N ARG A 113 38.52 -16.56 -16.58
CA ARG A 113 37.18 -16.22 -16.07
C ARG A 113 36.35 -15.48 -17.10
N PHE A 114 36.90 -14.45 -17.77
CA PHE A 114 36.21 -13.73 -18.86
C PHE A 114 35.75 -14.68 -19.97
N THR A 115 36.65 -15.58 -20.42
CA THR A 115 36.35 -16.54 -21.50
C THR A 115 35.19 -17.48 -21.16
N ASN A 116 35.05 -17.88 -19.89
CA ASN A 116 33.95 -18.73 -19.45
C ASN A 116 32.62 -17.96 -19.34
N THR A 117 32.67 -16.72 -18.84
CA THR A 117 31.46 -15.89 -18.64
C THR A 117 30.93 -15.31 -19.95
N ASP A 118 31.77 -15.12 -20.97
CA ASP A 118 31.39 -14.67 -22.31
C ASP A 118 30.30 -15.52 -22.96
N LYS A 119 30.27 -16.82 -22.65
CA LYS A 119 29.26 -17.75 -23.18
C LYS A 119 27.85 -17.46 -22.65
N GLN A 120 27.74 -16.89 -21.45
CA GLN A 120 26.47 -16.61 -20.78
C GLN A 120 26.04 -15.14 -20.90
N LEU A 121 26.99 -14.23 -21.15
CA LEU A 121 26.76 -12.79 -21.25
C LEU A 121 25.61 -12.39 -22.21
N PRO A 122 25.43 -12.99 -23.41
CA PRO A 122 24.36 -12.61 -24.32
C PRO A 122 22.95 -12.74 -23.72
N ALA A 123 22.72 -13.75 -22.88
CA ALA A 123 21.42 -14.01 -22.26
C ALA A 123 21.05 -12.96 -21.19
N HIS A 124 22.05 -12.28 -20.61
CA HIS A 124 21.87 -11.37 -19.47
C HIS A 124 22.11 -9.89 -19.81
N LYS A 125 22.40 -9.54 -21.08
CA LYS A 125 22.66 -8.15 -21.47
C LYS A 125 21.56 -7.18 -21.06
N LYS A 126 20.28 -7.59 -21.14
CA LYS A 126 19.12 -6.73 -20.82
C LYS A 126 18.97 -6.38 -19.34
N SER A 127 19.74 -7.01 -18.44
CA SER A 127 19.69 -6.73 -17.00
C SER A 127 20.94 -6.03 -16.46
N ILE A 128 22.01 -5.96 -17.26
CA ILE A 128 23.29 -5.36 -16.85
C ILE A 128 23.25 -3.86 -17.13
N PHE A 129 23.62 -3.04 -16.14
CA PHE A 129 23.45 -1.59 -16.18
C PHE A 129 24.05 -0.93 -17.42
N GLU A 130 25.32 -1.19 -17.75
CA GLU A 130 25.99 -0.54 -18.87
C GLU A 130 25.31 -0.85 -20.22
N PHE A 131 24.79 -2.06 -20.40
CA PHE A 131 24.06 -2.42 -21.62
C PHE A 131 22.66 -1.81 -21.68
N VAL A 132 22.00 -1.62 -20.54
CA VAL A 132 20.73 -0.87 -20.45
C VAL A 132 20.94 0.58 -20.88
N ILE A 133 21.99 1.24 -20.36
CA ILE A 133 22.35 2.60 -20.75
C ILE A 133 22.66 2.69 -22.25
N ILE A 134 23.42 1.74 -22.80
CA ILE A 134 23.70 1.68 -24.25
C ILE A 134 22.42 1.52 -25.07
N GLU A 135 21.46 0.71 -24.62
CA GLU A 135 20.18 0.52 -25.32
C GLU A 135 19.39 1.84 -25.38
N HIS A 136 19.25 2.53 -24.25
CA HIS A 136 18.59 3.84 -24.24
C HIS A 136 19.36 4.88 -25.04
N LEU A 137 20.69 4.91 -24.98
CA LEU A 137 21.54 5.81 -25.76
C LEU A 137 21.32 5.58 -27.27
N THR A 138 21.26 4.32 -27.70
CA THR A 138 21.03 3.97 -29.11
C THR A 138 19.67 4.49 -29.58
N LYS A 139 18.62 4.33 -28.77
CA LYS A 139 17.27 4.85 -29.07
C LYS A 139 17.25 6.38 -29.07
N MET A 140 17.89 7.02 -28.08
CA MET A 140 18.03 8.47 -27.98
C MET A 140 18.62 9.06 -29.25
N LEU A 141 19.81 8.60 -29.66
CA LEU A 141 20.52 9.10 -30.85
C LEU A 141 19.77 8.80 -32.16
N THR A 142 19.03 7.70 -32.20
CA THR A 142 18.20 7.34 -33.38
C THR A 142 17.01 8.27 -33.53
N GLU A 143 16.33 8.62 -32.45
CA GLU A 143 15.19 9.55 -32.49
C GLU A 143 15.66 11.00 -32.63
N TYR A 144 16.81 11.35 -32.04
CA TYR A 144 17.45 12.67 -32.20
C TYR A 144 17.80 12.95 -33.67
N ASN A 145 18.47 12.02 -34.37
CA ASN A 145 18.80 12.19 -35.78
C ASN A 145 17.58 12.26 -36.72
N LYS A 146 16.40 11.84 -36.24
CA LYS A 146 15.13 11.93 -36.97
C LYS A 146 14.32 13.16 -36.58
N ASP A 147 14.85 14.02 -35.71
CA ASP A 147 14.18 15.19 -35.16
C ASP A 147 12.84 14.87 -34.48
N ARG A 148 12.81 13.79 -33.69
CA ARG A 148 11.60 13.32 -33.01
C ARG A 148 11.67 13.56 -31.53
N ILE A 149 10.67 14.26 -30.99
CA ILE A 149 10.50 14.62 -29.57
C ILE A 149 10.86 13.51 -28.56
N MET A 150 10.60 12.24 -28.91
CA MET A 150 10.89 11.06 -28.08
C MET A 150 12.35 10.93 -27.62
N TRP A 151 13.31 11.61 -28.26
CA TRP A 151 14.70 11.60 -27.79
C TRP A 151 14.85 12.20 -26.38
N HIS A 152 14.02 13.20 -26.02
CA HIS A 152 13.97 13.80 -24.68
C HIS A 152 13.68 12.76 -23.59
N GLN A 153 12.79 11.80 -23.86
CA GLN A 153 12.48 10.73 -22.93
C GLN A 153 13.69 9.84 -22.64
N TYR A 154 14.42 9.45 -23.68
CA TYR A 154 15.59 8.61 -23.49
C TYR A 154 16.72 9.38 -22.80
N TYR A 155 16.90 10.66 -23.12
CA TYR A 155 17.83 11.53 -22.41
C TYR A 155 17.50 11.59 -20.92
N TYR A 156 16.24 11.92 -20.56
CA TYR A 156 15.77 11.99 -19.18
C TYR A 156 15.99 10.66 -18.44
N THR A 157 15.70 9.53 -19.11
CA THR A 157 15.91 8.19 -18.56
C THR A 157 17.38 7.94 -18.26
N ILE A 158 18.28 8.17 -19.22
CA ILE A 158 19.72 7.97 -19.02
C ILE A 158 20.25 8.89 -17.93
N TYR A 159 19.89 10.17 -17.96
CA TYR A 159 20.29 11.17 -16.97
C TYR A 159 19.91 10.73 -15.55
N THR A 160 18.66 10.28 -15.37
CA THR A 160 18.17 9.78 -14.08
C THR A 160 18.87 8.49 -13.66
N LEU A 161 19.00 7.50 -14.56
CA LEU A 161 19.66 6.23 -14.27
C LEU A 161 21.14 6.41 -13.89
N MET A 162 21.83 7.38 -14.48
CA MET A 162 23.23 7.71 -14.18
C MET A 162 23.40 8.35 -12.78
N SER A 163 22.31 8.81 -12.14
CA SER A 163 22.34 9.33 -10.76
C SER A 163 22.22 8.23 -9.70
N TYR A 164 21.88 7.00 -10.07
CA TYR A 164 21.67 5.88 -9.14
C TYR A 164 22.99 5.29 -8.63
N ASN A 165 22.97 4.79 -7.40
CA ASN A 165 24.13 4.28 -6.68
C ASN A 165 24.45 2.81 -7.02
N ILE A 166 24.83 2.56 -8.27
CA ILE A 166 25.17 1.21 -8.74
C ILE A 166 26.64 0.91 -8.48
N VAL A 167 26.91 -0.25 -7.88
CA VAL A 167 28.25 -0.67 -7.45
C VAL A 167 29.10 -1.11 -8.64
N ASP A 168 30.38 -0.73 -8.65
CA ASP A 168 31.41 -1.15 -9.60
C ASP A 168 31.11 -0.85 -11.08
N VAL A 169 30.28 0.16 -11.37
CA VAL A 169 30.06 0.63 -12.75
C VAL A 169 31.39 1.09 -13.34
N ASN A 170 31.63 0.74 -14.61
CA ASN A 170 32.86 1.11 -15.28
C ASN A 170 33.07 2.66 -15.32
N PRO A 171 34.15 3.20 -14.72
CA PRO A 171 34.35 4.65 -14.65
C PRO A 171 34.59 5.31 -16.01
N LEU A 172 35.30 4.63 -16.92
CA LEU A 172 35.50 5.13 -18.28
C LEU A 172 34.18 5.23 -19.03
N PHE A 173 33.34 4.20 -18.93
CA PHE A 173 32.00 4.21 -19.50
C PHE A 173 31.18 5.38 -18.97
N SER A 174 31.09 5.53 -17.64
CA SER A 174 30.31 6.59 -16.99
C SER A 174 30.72 7.98 -17.46
N ARG A 175 32.04 8.24 -17.50
CA ARG A 175 32.59 9.50 -18.00
C ARG A 175 32.19 9.77 -19.45
N LYS A 176 32.28 8.77 -20.34
CA LYS A 176 31.90 8.94 -21.75
C LYS A 176 30.42 9.23 -21.93
N ILE A 177 29.54 8.57 -21.16
CA ILE A 177 28.10 8.85 -21.20
C ILE A 177 27.82 10.28 -20.70
N GLN A 178 28.45 10.70 -19.60
CA GLN A 178 28.32 12.07 -19.10
C GLN A 178 28.82 13.11 -20.11
N GLU A 179 29.95 12.88 -20.77
CA GLU A 179 30.46 13.75 -21.84
C GLU A 179 29.45 13.90 -22.99
N ILE A 180 28.70 12.84 -23.34
CA ILE A 180 27.65 12.89 -24.37
C ILE A 180 26.45 13.70 -23.87
N LEU A 181 25.95 13.42 -22.66
CA LEU A 181 24.79 14.12 -22.10
C LEU A 181 25.05 15.63 -21.97
N VAL A 182 26.22 16.02 -21.46
CA VAL A 182 26.59 17.44 -21.28
C VAL A 182 26.57 18.19 -22.62
N ARG A 183 27.04 17.58 -23.72
CA ARG A 183 27.01 18.22 -25.05
C ARG A 183 25.61 18.47 -25.58
N MET A 184 24.66 17.62 -25.19
CA MET A 184 23.27 17.71 -25.64
C MET A 184 22.37 18.44 -24.63
N LYS A 185 22.92 18.88 -23.48
CA LYS A 185 22.14 19.51 -22.40
C LYS A 185 21.45 20.79 -22.87
N ASP A 186 22.15 21.61 -23.65
CA ASP A 186 21.63 22.91 -24.11
C ASP A 186 20.49 22.78 -25.15
N GLU A 187 20.34 21.60 -25.76
CA GLU A 187 19.28 21.30 -26.73
C GLU A 187 18.03 20.69 -26.06
N ILE A 188 18.11 20.33 -24.78
CA ILE A 188 16.97 19.81 -24.03
C ILE A 188 16.04 20.94 -23.62
N SER A 189 14.77 20.85 -24.03
CA SER A 189 13.71 21.74 -23.57
C SER A 189 13.02 21.18 -22.32
N THR A 190 13.04 21.94 -21.22
CA THR A 190 12.28 21.58 -20.01
C THR A 190 10.77 21.67 -20.24
N SER A 191 10.31 22.52 -21.17
CA SER A 191 8.91 22.57 -21.61
C SER A 191 8.46 21.26 -22.25
N GLU A 192 9.28 20.68 -23.14
CA GLU A 192 8.98 19.37 -23.73
C GLU A 192 9.04 18.24 -22.69
N LEU A 193 9.94 18.31 -21.71
CA LEU A 193 9.97 17.34 -20.61
C LEU A 193 8.71 17.41 -19.73
N VAL A 194 8.22 18.61 -19.41
CA VAL A 194 6.97 18.80 -18.66
C VAL A 194 5.79 18.25 -19.45
N LYS A 195 5.70 18.57 -20.76
CA LYS A 195 4.69 18.03 -21.68
C LYS A 195 4.69 16.50 -21.72
N MET A 196 5.87 15.88 -21.71
CA MET A 196 6.02 14.43 -21.69
C MET A 196 5.91 13.82 -20.28
N GLY A 197 5.71 14.61 -19.23
CA GLY A 197 5.86 14.22 -17.82
C GLY A 197 5.11 12.93 -17.44
N HIS A 198 3.88 12.74 -17.92
CA HIS A 198 3.12 11.51 -17.68
C HIS A 198 3.82 10.26 -18.25
N THR A 199 4.41 10.37 -19.45
CA THR A 199 5.17 9.27 -20.07
C THR A 199 6.52 9.06 -19.38
N LEU A 200 7.21 10.15 -19.01
CA LEU A 200 8.53 10.11 -18.38
C LEU A 200 8.50 9.51 -16.99
N ILE A 201 7.47 9.84 -16.21
CA ILE A 201 7.42 9.57 -14.77
C ILE A 201 6.58 8.33 -14.47
N GLU A 202 5.35 8.23 -15.01
CA GLU A 202 4.44 7.13 -14.66
C GLU A 202 4.56 5.92 -15.59
N LYS A 203 4.81 6.14 -16.89
CA LYS A 203 4.88 5.06 -17.90
C LYS A 203 6.30 4.55 -18.17
N ASN A 204 7.29 5.00 -17.39
CA ASN A 204 8.69 4.60 -17.55
C ASN A 204 9.09 3.51 -16.52
N PRO A 205 9.00 2.21 -16.88
CA PRO A 205 9.27 1.14 -15.94
C PRO A 205 10.74 1.05 -15.51
N ASP A 206 11.67 1.56 -16.32
CA ASP A 206 13.11 1.44 -16.08
C ASP A 206 13.56 2.33 -14.91
N LEU A 207 12.97 3.53 -14.76
CA LEU A 207 13.27 4.41 -13.63
C LEU A 207 13.01 3.71 -12.29
N LEU A 208 11.96 2.90 -12.21
CA LEU A 208 11.58 2.19 -10.98
C LEU A 208 12.35 0.89 -10.79
N LYS A 209 12.54 0.13 -11.89
CA LYS A 209 13.21 -1.16 -11.86
C LYS A 209 14.66 -1.06 -11.38
N TYR A 210 15.35 0.01 -11.78
CA TYR A 210 16.77 0.23 -11.48
C TYR A 210 17.00 1.23 -10.33
N ALA A 211 15.93 1.79 -9.73
CA ALA A 211 16.03 2.77 -8.65
C ALA A 211 16.77 2.23 -7.43
N ASP A 212 17.46 3.15 -6.74
CA ASP A 212 17.99 2.88 -5.42
C ASP A 212 16.87 2.57 -4.42
N ILE A 213 17.11 1.53 -3.63
CA ILE A 213 16.34 1.26 -2.42
C ILE A 213 16.94 2.13 -1.32
N GLN A 214 16.11 2.94 -0.69
CA GLN A 214 16.48 3.84 0.40
C GLN A 214 15.29 4.04 1.35
N LEU A 215 15.56 4.59 2.53
CA LEU A 215 14.51 5.04 3.43
C LEU A 215 13.65 6.14 2.79
N TYR A 216 12.37 6.17 3.15
CA TYR A 216 11.52 7.32 2.84
C TYR A 216 11.96 8.54 3.65
N ASN A 217 11.79 9.75 3.10
CA ASN A 217 12.22 10.99 3.77
C ASN A 217 11.62 11.15 5.16
N HIS A 218 10.34 10.80 5.32
CA HIS A 218 9.66 10.86 6.61
C HIS A 218 10.24 9.86 7.64
N GLN A 219 10.79 8.71 7.21
CA GLN A 219 11.51 7.79 8.09
C GLN A 219 12.87 8.36 8.50
N LYS A 220 13.60 8.99 7.56
CA LYS A 220 14.87 9.67 7.84
C LYS A 220 14.70 10.76 8.89
N GLU A 221 13.65 11.57 8.75
CA GLU A 221 13.29 12.62 9.69
C GLU A 221 12.91 12.07 11.06
N LEU A 222 12.02 11.05 11.10
CA LEU A 222 11.62 10.38 12.35
C LEU A 222 12.83 9.83 13.11
N PHE A 223 13.72 9.10 12.43
CA PHE A 223 14.92 8.54 13.06
C PHE A 223 15.88 9.63 13.55
N THR A 224 15.97 10.75 12.82
CA THR A 224 16.80 11.89 13.22
C THR A 224 16.27 12.56 14.47
N ILE A 225 14.95 12.82 14.53
CA ILE A 225 14.29 13.42 15.70
C ILE A 225 14.40 12.49 16.91
N CYS A 226 14.15 11.20 16.73
CA CYS A 226 14.24 10.21 17.82
C CYS A 226 15.67 9.95 18.32
N LYS A 227 16.73 10.49 17.69
CA LYS A 227 18.09 10.47 18.27
C LYS A 227 18.30 11.57 19.31
N GLN A 228 17.48 12.62 19.28
CA GLN A 228 17.57 13.74 20.21
C GLN A 228 17.04 13.32 21.58
N LYS A 229 17.72 13.77 22.64
CA LYS A 229 17.28 13.53 24.03
C LYS A 229 16.21 14.56 24.39
N GLY A 230 15.32 14.17 25.31
CA GLY A 230 14.23 15.02 25.79
C GLY A 230 12.85 14.44 25.46
N PRO A 231 11.81 14.78 26.24
CA PRO A 231 10.43 14.44 25.92
C PRO A 231 10.04 15.01 24.56
N LYS A 232 9.25 14.26 23.79
CA LYS A 232 8.84 14.69 22.46
C LYS A 232 7.51 14.09 22.04
N LEU A 233 6.69 14.90 21.37
CA LEU A 233 5.47 14.47 20.71
C LEU A 233 5.63 14.69 19.20
N ILE A 234 5.53 13.61 18.43
CA ILE A 234 5.76 13.62 16.99
C ILE A 234 4.44 13.29 16.28
N SER A 235 3.90 14.27 15.57
CA SER A 235 2.82 14.10 14.60
C SER A 235 3.40 13.55 13.30
N TYR A 236 3.19 12.26 13.03
CA TYR A 236 3.81 11.54 11.91
C TYR A 236 2.81 11.26 10.79
N ILE A 237 2.75 12.20 9.83
CA ILE A 237 1.79 12.22 8.71
C ILE A 237 2.51 11.81 7.43
N ALA A 238 2.25 10.59 6.98
CA ALA A 238 2.70 10.13 5.67
C ALA A 238 1.62 9.27 5.01
N PRO A 239 1.63 9.10 3.68
CA PRO A 239 0.62 8.29 3.01
C PRO A 239 0.66 6.83 3.49
N THR A 240 -0.45 6.12 3.38
CA THR A 240 -0.44 4.68 3.68
C THR A 240 0.34 3.92 2.62
N GLY A 241 1.08 2.89 3.03
CA GLY A 241 1.95 2.09 2.15
C GLY A 241 3.40 2.60 2.05
N THR A 242 3.76 3.72 2.69
CA THR A 242 5.13 4.25 2.71
C THR A 242 5.96 3.79 3.93
N GLY A 243 5.60 2.66 4.54
CA GLY A 243 6.41 2.03 5.60
C GLY A 243 6.32 2.65 7.00
N LYS A 244 5.32 3.50 7.29
CA LYS A 244 5.07 4.04 8.66
C LYS A 244 5.07 2.94 9.73
N THR A 245 4.19 1.95 9.58
CA THR A 245 4.03 0.80 10.49
C THR A 245 5.31 -0.01 10.72
N MET A 246 6.27 0.00 9.80
CA MET A 246 7.56 -0.71 9.94
C MET A 246 8.66 0.15 10.57
N SER A 247 8.45 1.46 10.75
CA SER A 247 9.41 2.38 11.39
C SER A 247 9.84 1.95 12.81
N PRO A 248 8.98 1.31 13.65
CA PRO A 248 9.38 0.74 14.94
C PRO A 248 10.59 -0.19 14.88
N LEU A 249 10.82 -0.90 13.76
CA LEU A 249 11.99 -1.77 13.59
C LEU A 249 13.29 -0.98 13.72
N GLY A 250 13.36 0.19 13.07
CA GLY A 250 14.51 1.09 13.16
C GLY A 250 14.60 1.78 14.52
N LEU A 251 13.47 2.24 15.07
CA LEU A 251 13.45 2.87 16.40
C LEU A 251 13.96 1.92 17.50
N SER A 252 13.69 0.61 17.36
CA SER A 252 14.12 -0.42 18.30
C SER A 252 15.64 -0.63 18.38
N GLU A 253 16.43 -0.03 17.49
CA GLU A 253 17.90 -0.11 17.55
C GLU A 253 18.49 0.62 18.76
N ASN A 254 17.81 1.64 19.28
CA ASN A 254 18.30 2.43 20.40
C ASN A 254 17.21 2.76 21.45
N HIS A 255 15.95 2.46 21.17
CA HIS A 255 14.84 2.65 22.09
C HIS A 255 14.08 1.35 22.29
N LYS A 256 13.34 1.27 23.39
CA LYS A 256 12.27 0.29 23.54
C LYS A 256 11.00 0.87 22.93
N VAL A 257 10.23 0.06 22.21
CA VAL A 257 9.01 0.56 21.54
C VAL A 257 7.79 -0.14 22.11
N ILE A 258 6.79 0.65 22.53
CA ILE A 258 5.43 0.16 22.77
C ILE A 258 4.61 0.55 21.54
N PHE A 259 4.32 -0.43 20.69
CA PHE A 259 3.53 -0.26 19.49
C PHE A 259 2.05 -0.51 19.79
N VAL A 260 1.27 0.57 19.81
CA VAL A 260 -0.17 0.57 20.06
C VAL A 260 -0.87 0.51 18.71
N CYS A 261 -1.72 -0.49 18.51
CA CYS A 261 -2.48 -0.64 17.27
C CYS A 261 -3.97 -0.92 17.54
N ALA A 262 -4.84 -0.24 16.80
CA ALA A 262 -6.28 -0.52 16.87
C ALA A 262 -6.63 -1.89 16.27
N ALA A 263 -5.85 -2.34 15.28
CA ALA A 263 -6.16 -3.54 14.50
C ALA A 263 -5.09 -4.62 14.62
N ARG A 264 -5.49 -5.80 15.11
CA ARG A 264 -4.61 -6.93 15.42
C ARG A 264 -3.65 -7.33 14.30
N HIS A 265 -4.16 -7.50 13.08
CA HIS A 265 -3.37 -7.96 11.94
C HIS A 265 -2.23 -6.99 11.56
N VAL A 266 -2.35 -5.69 11.87
CA VAL A 266 -1.26 -4.71 11.68
C VAL A 266 -0.12 -4.99 12.66
N GLY A 267 -0.45 -5.20 13.94
CA GLY A 267 0.52 -5.61 14.96
C GLY A 267 1.19 -6.94 14.61
N LEU A 268 0.45 -7.92 14.10
CA LEU A 268 1.00 -9.20 13.66
C LEU A 268 1.96 -9.07 12.47
N ALA A 269 1.68 -8.16 11.52
CA ALA A 269 2.59 -7.90 10.40
C ALA A 269 3.92 -7.30 10.87
N LEU A 270 3.88 -6.34 11.81
CA LEU A 270 5.10 -5.82 12.45
C LEU A 270 5.83 -6.91 13.22
N ALA A 271 5.11 -7.74 13.98
CA ALA A 271 5.69 -8.84 14.75
C ALA A 271 6.45 -9.83 13.85
N LYS A 272 5.84 -10.24 12.73
CA LYS A 272 6.46 -11.13 11.75
C LYS A 272 7.75 -10.54 11.18
N ALA A 273 7.75 -9.25 10.84
CA ALA A 273 8.93 -8.55 10.34
C ALA A 273 10.04 -8.46 11.40
N ALA A 274 9.67 -8.15 12.65
CA ALA A 274 10.57 -8.08 13.78
C ALA A 274 11.22 -9.45 14.09
N ILE A 275 10.42 -10.51 14.18
CA ILE A 275 10.88 -11.88 14.45
C ILE A 275 11.78 -12.38 13.31
N SER A 276 11.44 -12.07 12.06
CA SER A 276 12.28 -12.45 10.90
C SER A 276 13.66 -11.78 10.90
N ASN A 277 13.81 -10.67 11.62
CA ASN A 277 15.10 -10.01 11.86
C ASN A 277 15.62 -10.21 13.29
N GLU A 278 15.18 -11.29 13.95
CA GLU A 278 15.61 -11.74 15.28
C GLU A 278 15.41 -10.72 16.41
N LYS A 279 14.49 -9.77 16.22
CA LYS A 279 14.11 -8.81 17.27
C LYS A 279 13.32 -9.48 18.38
N LYS A 280 13.47 -8.95 19.59
CA LYS A 280 12.88 -9.48 20.81
C LYS A 280 11.51 -8.84 21.06
N VAL A 281 10.45 -9.59 20.75
CA VAL A 281 9.07 -9.08 20.75
C VAL A 281 8.25 -9.64 21.93
N ALA A 282 7.31 -8.84 22.43
CA ALA A 282 6.28 -9.25 23.38
C ALA A 282 4.88 -8.79 22.91
N PHE A 283 3.85 -9.49 23.38
CA PHE A 283 2.45 -9.25 23.00
C PHE A 283 1.56 -8.98 24.22
N ALA A 284 0.82 -7.88 24.15
CA ALA A 284 -0.19 -7.48 25.12
C ALA A 284 -1.52 -7.19 24.41
N PHE A 285 -2.23 -8.24 23.98
CA PHE A 285 -3.58 -8.15 23.40
C PHE A 285 -4.61 -8.65 24.41
N GLY A 286 -5.65 -7.86 24.68
CA GLY A 286 -6.71 -8.17 25.65
C GLY A 286 -6.19 -8.42 27.07
N CYS A 287 -5.15 -7.69 27.48
CA CYS A 287 -4.49 -7.88 28.77
C CYS A 287 -5.05 -6.94 29.83
N ASN A 288 -5.35 -7.47 31.02
CA ASN A 288 -5.75 -6.68 32.18
C ASN A 288 -4.62 -6.61 33.22
N THR A 289 -3.74 -7.61 33.26
CA THR A 289 -2.61 -7.68 34.19
C THR A 289 -1.32 -8.08 33.48
N ALA A 290 -0.18 -7.87 34.15
CA ALA A 290 1.13 -8.26 33.62
C ALA A 290 1.24 -9.76 33.31
N ASP A 291 0.51 -10.61 34.05
CA ASP A 291 0.49 -12.06 33.85
C ASP A 291 -0.13 -12.48 32.51
N ASP A 292 -0.87 -11.58 31.86
CA ASP A 292 -1.48 -11.82 30.55
C ASP A 292 -0.48 -11.66 29.39
N ILE A 293 0.62 -10.94 29.62
CA ILE A 293 1.63 -10.64 28.60
C ILE A 293 2.34 -11.92 28.18
N ARG A 294 2.63 -12.03 26.88
CA ARG A 294 3.31 -13.19 26.30
C ARG A 294 4.59 -12.76 25.59
N LEU A 295 5.71 -13.36 25.98
CA LEU A 295 7.02 -13.13 25.38
C LEU A 295 7.25 -14.10 24.23
N HIS A 296 7.79 -13.58 23.13
CA HIS A 296 8.34 -14.44 22.09
C HIS A 296 9.62 -15.13 22.58
N TYR A 297 9.99 -16.28 22.02
CA TYR A 297 11.15 -17.06 22.47
C TYR A 297 12.47 -16.29 22.43
N PHE A 298 12.64 -15.35 21.50
CA PHE A 298 13.81 -14.47 21.44
C PHE A 298 13.89 -13.47 22.61
N ALA A 299 12.76 -13.11 23.20
CA ALA A 299 12.67 -12.20 24.34
C ALA A 299 12.71 -12.92 25.69
N ALA A 300 12.48 -14.24 25.72
CA ALA A 300 12.45 -15.02 26.95
C ALA A 300 13.83 -15.11 27.62
N THR A 301 13.91 -14.71 28.89
CA THR A 301 15.13 -14.89 29.71
C THR A 301 15.18 -16.28 30.33
N ASP A 302 14.08 -16.74 30.91
CA ASP A 302 13.96 -18.06 31.55
C ASP A 302 12.91 -18.93 30.88
N TYR A 303 13.26 -20.18 30.61
CA TYR A 303 12.35 -21.16 30.03
C TYR A 303 12.63 -22.58 30.55
N VAL A 304 11.55 -23.35 30.71
CA VAL A 304 11.61 -24.78 31.04
C VAL A 304 11.74 -25.55 29.74
N ARG A 305 12.77 -26.38 29.60
CA ARG A 305 12.93 -27.30 28.45
C ARG A 305 12.35 -28.68 28.75
N HIS A 306 11.79 -29.32 27.73
CA HIS A 306 11.40 -30.73 27.80
C HIS A 306 12.64 -31.60 28.01
N ARG A 307 12.66 -32.38 29.09
CA ARG A 307 13.79 -33.25 29.47
C ARG A 307 14.20 -34.28 28.40
N ARG A 308 13.28 -34.67 27.51
CA ARG A 308 13.53 -35.67 26.44
C ARG A 308 13.86 -35.07 25.07
N SER A 309 13.16 -34.02 24.65
CA SER A 309 13.33 -33.44 23.30
C SER A 309 14.25 -32.22 23.26
N GLY A 310 14.59 -31.63 24.42
CA GLY A 310 15.37 -30.39 24.50
C GLY A 310 14.63 -29.13 24.04
N MET A 311 13.41 -29.25 23.50
CA MET A 311 12.58 -28.13 23.07
C MET A 311 12.05 -27.32 24.26
N ILE A 312 11.79 -26.03 24.05
CA ILE A 312 11.16 -25.16 25.05
C ILE A 312 9.74 -25.67 25.33
N ALA A 313 9.43 -25.89 26.61
CA ALA A 313 8.14 -26.38 27.10
C ALA A 313 7.28 -25.25 27.69
N LYS A 314 7.88 -24.33 28.45
CA LYS A 314 7.19 -23.17 29.04
C LYS A 314 8.14 -21.99 29.17
N VAL A 315 7.68 -20.81 28.78
CA VAL A 315 8.39 -19.53 28.93
C VAL A 315 7.91 -18.85 30.21
N ASP A 316 8.84 -18.30 30.99
CA ASP A 316 8.50 -17.35 32.05
C ASP A 316 8.26 -15.97 31.42
N ASN A 317 7.03 -15.48 31.55
CA ASN A 317 6.62 -14.19 30.97
C ASN A 317 6.73 -13.04 32.00
N SER A 318 7.13 -13.31 33.24
CA SER A 318 7.23 -12.29 34.28
C SER A 318 8.44 -11.37 34.12
N VAL A 319 9.47 -11.78 33.37
CA VAL A 319 10.73 -11.03 33.19
C VAL A 319 10.87 -10.54 31.74
N GLY A 320 10.63 -9.24 31.55
CA GLY A 320 10.58 -8.59 30.23
C GLY A 320 11.79 -7.72 29.88
N ASP A 321 12.91 -7.84 30.60
CA ASP A 321 14.10 -7.00 30.47
C ASP A 321 14.70 -6.96 29.05
N LYS A 322 14.57 -8.07 28.33
CA LYS A 322 15.08 -8.24 26.98
C LYS A 322 14.15 -7.74 25.88
N VAL A 323 12.89 -7.40 26.17
CA VAL A 323 11.92 -6.96 25.16
C VAL A 323 12.43 -5.68 24.48
N GLU A 324 12.44 -5.66 23.16
CA GLU A 324 12.77 -4.49 22.32
C GLU A 324 11.50 -3.83 21.80
N ILE A 325 10.50 -4.64 21.41
CA ILE A 325 9.22 -4.17 20.87
C ILE A 325 8.07 -4.87 21.61
N MET A 326 7.25 -4.10 22.30
CA MET A 326 5.99 -4.53 22.92
C MET A 326 4.83 -4.15 21.99
N ILE A 327 4.05 -5.12 21.54
CA ILE A 327 2.91 -4.89 20.63
C ILE A 327 1.63 -5.05 21.43
N CYS A 328 0.79 -4.02 21.46
CA CYS A 328 -0.45 -4.02 22.22
C CYS A 328 -1.63 -3.42 21.47
N ASP A 329 -2.84 -3.74 21.94
CA ASP A 329 -4.04 -2.99 21.58
C ASP A 329 -4.19 -1.74 22.46
N ILE A 330 -5.20 -0.91 22.13
CA ILE A 330 -5.52 0.30 22.90
C ILE A 330 -5.90 -0.07 24.35
N LYS A 331 -6.66 -1.15 24.57
CA LYS A 331 -7.13 -1.52 25.93
C LYS A 331 -5.99 -1.94 26.87
N SER A 332 -4.97 -2.56 26.31
CA SER A 332 -3.85 -3.17 27.05
C SER A 332 -2.67 -2.20 27.25
N TYR A 333 -2.76 -0.97 26.73
CA TYR A 333 -1.64 -0.03 26.71
C TYR A 333 -1.06 0.25 28.10
N LEU A 334 -1.88 0.58 29.10
CA LEU A 334 -1.37 0.88 30.44
C LEU A 334 -0.68 -0.33 31.08
N CYS A 335 -1.22 -1.54 30.89
CA CYS A 335 -0.59 -2.77 31.34
C CYS A 335 0.79 -2.96 30.67
N ALA A 336 0.86 -2.78 29.35
CA ALA A 336 2.11 -2.85 28.59
C ALA A 336 3.13 -1.78 29.02
N MET A 337 2.68 -0.56 29.29
CA MET A 337 3.49 0.55 29.78
C MET A 337 4.12 0.22 31.12
N TYR A 338 3.32 -0.15 32.11
CA TYR A 338 3.83 -0.50 33.45
C TYR A 338 4.78 -1.68 33.41
N TYR A 339 4.48 -2.71 32.60
CA TYR A 339 5.38 -3.85 32.41
C TYR A 339 6.73 -3.43 31.82
N MET A 340 6.75 -2.63 30.76
CA MET A 340 7.99 -2.16 30.14
C MET A 340 8.80 -1.25 31.07
N MET A 341 8.13 -0.38 31.84
CA MET A 341 8.76 0.51 32.82
C MET A 341 9.35 -0.21 34.04
N ALA A 342 8.87 -1.42 34.35
CA ALA A 342 9.45 -2.22 35.43
C ALA A 342 10.92 -2.61 35.17
N PHE A 343 11.33 -2.63 33.89
CA PHE A 343 12.67 -3.06 33.47
C PHE A 343 13.47 -1.97 32.73
N ASN A 344 12.83 -0.87 32.31
CA ASN A 344 13.45 0.15 31.46
C ASN A 344 13.11 1.56 31.96
N LYS A 345 13.99 2.53 31.69
CA LYS A 345 13.70 3.94 31.98
C LYS A 345 12.67 4.48 31.01
N LYS A 346 11.72 5.29 31.50
CA LYS A 346 10.65 5.86 30.66
C LYS A 346 11.19 6.70 29.50
N GLU A 347 12.33 7.38 29.69
CA GLU A 347 12.98 8.21 28.66
C GLU A 347 13.56 7.40 27.49
N GLU A 348 13.79 6.09 27.69
CA GLU A 348 14.30 5.16 26.67
C GLU A 348 13.18 4.42 25.94
N ILE A 349 11.92 4.64 26.34
CA ILE A 349 10.72 4.04 25.74
C ILE A 349 10.07 5.06 24.80
N ILE A 350 9.60 4.57 23.65
CA ILE A 350 8.74 5.30 22.71
C ILE A 350 7.36 4.66 22.70
N MET A 351 6.32 5.44 22.98
CA MET A 351 4.95 5.07 22.61
C MET A 351 4.76 5.38 21.12
N TYR A 352 4.63 4.34 20.31
CA TYR A 352 4.29 4.48 18.89
C TYR A 352 2.82 4.07 18.72
N TRP A 353 1.94 5.05 18.54
CA TRP A 353 0.53 4.80 18.31
C TRP A 353 0.22 4.87 16.82
N ASP A 354 -0.08 3.71 16.23
CA ASP A 354 -0.48 3.59 14.82
C ASP A 354 -2.00 3.75 14.66
N GLU A 355 -2.38 4.65 13.75
CA GLU A 355 -3.75 5.06 13.43
C GLU A 355 -4.59 5.52 14.65
N PRO A 356 -4.12 6.54 15.42
CA PRO A 356 -4.87 7.09 16.56
C PRO A 356 -6.19 7.78 16.17
N THR A 357 -6.41 8.05 14.88
CA THR A 357 -7.63 8.65 14.34
C THR A 357 -8.77 7.64 14.16
N ILE A 358 -8.50 6.33 14.27
CA ILE A 358 -9.55 5.31 14.20
C ILE A 358 -10.56 5.55 15.34
N SER A 359 -11.84 5.50 14.98
CA SER A 359 -13.00 5.79 15.83
C SER A 359 -13.20 7.26 16.23
N MET A 360 -12.29 8.17 15.83
CA MET A 360 -12.44 9.59 16.16
C MET A 360 -13.49 10.27 15.28
N ASP A 361 -14.00 9.60 14.24
CA ASP A 361 -15.11 10.03 13.39
C ASP A 361 -16.49 9.87 14.09
N TYR A 362 -16.58 9.00 15.10
CA TYR A 362 -17.83 8.82 15.85
C TYR A 362 -17.98 9.88 16.94
N ALA A 363 -19.20 10.33 17.20
CA ALA A 363 -19.46 11.25 18.31
C ALA A 363 -19.16 10.61 19.68
N GLU A 364 -19.46 9.32 19.83
CA GLU A 364 -19.17 8.51 21.01
C GLU A 364 -18.79 7.10 20.56
N HIS A 365 -17.79 6.48 21.21
CA HIS A 365 -17.39 5.09 20.98
C HIS A 365 -16.92 4.46 22.31
N GLU A 366 -17.10 3.15 22.45
CA GLU A 366 -16.69 2.38 23.64
C GLU A 366 -15.19 2.49 23.99
N ILE A 367 -14.34 2.88 23.02
CA ILE A 367 -12.90 3.01 23.24
C ILE A 367 -12.49 4.42 23.64
N HIS A 368 -13.36 5.43 23.46
CA HIS A 368 -13.04 6.81 23.80
C HIS A 368 -12.70 6.99 25.29
N PRO A 369 -13.44 6.40 26.25
CA PRO A 369 -13.05 6.47 27.66
C PRO A 369 -11.70 5.81 27.94
N ILE A 370 -11.40 4.71 27.24
CA ILE A 370 -10.14 3.98 27.38
C ILE A 370 -8.98 4.82 26.84
N ILE A 371 -9.16 5.46 25.67
CA ILE A 371 -8.19 6.38 25.08
C ILE A 371 -7.89 7.53 26.03
N HIS A 372 -8.92 8.18 26.56
CA HIS A 372 -8.75 9.29 27.48
C HIS A 372 -7.99 8.85 28.75
N ASN A 373 -8.36 7.70 29.32
CA ASN A 373 -7.66 7.14 30.48
C ASN A 373 -6.20 6.78 30.17
N ASN A 374 -5.93 6.17 29.01
CA ASN A 374 -4.57 5.86 28.56
C ASN A 374 -3.74 7.13 28.41
N TRP A 375 -4.31 8.18 27.82
CA TRP A 375 -3.63 9.45 27.65
C TRP A 375 -3.31 10.07 28.99
N LYS A 376 -4.30 10.20 29.87
CA LYS A 376 -4.15 10.78 31.22
C LYS A 376 -3.10 10.06 32.06
N GLU A 377 -3.14 8.73 32.10
CA GLU A 377 -2.25 7.92 32.94
C GLU A 377 -0.90 7.61 32.26
N ASN A 378 -0.68 8.05 31.01
CA ASN A 378 0.60 7.83 30.32
C ASN A 378 1.78 8.48 31.06
N LEU A 379 2.85 7.72 31.23
CA LEU A 379 4.12 8.18 31.83
C LEU A 379 5.26 8.26 30.82
N ILE A 380 5.07 7.80 29.58
CA ILE A 380 6.08 7.76 28.53
C ILE A 380 6.20 9.14 27.87
N PRO A 381 7.38 9.79 27.93
CA PRO A 381 7.60 11.15 27.44
C PRO A 381 7.89 11.22 25.93
N ASN A 382 8.21 10.11 25.26
CA ASN A 382 8.43 10.07 23.81
C ASN A 382 7.22 9.43 23.12
N ILE A 383 6.46 10.22 22.38
CA ILE A 383 5.21 9.80 21.74
C ILE A 383 5.29 10.04 20.24
N VAL A 384 4.90 9.05 19.44
CA VAL A 384 4.70 9.15 18.00
C VAL A 384 3.25 8.84 17.68
N LEU A 385 2.52 9.81 17.13
CA LEU A 385 1.16 9.66 16.62
C LEU A 385 1.23 9.47 15.10
N SER A 386 0.98 8.24 14.62
CA SER A 386 1.19 7.85 13.22
C SER A 386 -0.14 7.66 12.50
N SER A 387 -0.54 8.61 11.64
CA SER A 387 -1.71 8.44 10.76
C SER A 387 -1.59 9.31 9.51
N ALA A 388 -2.21 8.86 8.41
CA ALA A 388 -2.29 9.66 7.18
C ALA A 388 -3.27 10.84 7.30
N THR A 389 -4.19 10.80 8.26
CA THR A 389 -5.24 11.81 8.45
C THR A 389 -5.22 12.40 9.86
N LEU A 390 -4.05 12.43 10.48
CA LEU A 390 -3.88 13.13 11.75
C LEU A 390 -4.17 14.62 11.51
N PRO A 391 -4.93 15.29 12.40
CA PRO A 391 -5.09 16.73 12.35
C PRO A 391 -3.75 17.47 12.33
N HIS A 392 -3.73 18.67 11.74
CA HIS A 392 -2.53 19.48 11.79
C HIS A 392 -2.26 19.94 13.23
N PRO A 393 -1.00 20.21 13.60
CA PRO A 393 -0.66 20.67 14.94
C PRO A 393 -1.42 21.93 15.36
N ASP A 394 -1.75 22.83 14.43
CA ASP A 394 -2.51 24.04 14.71
C ASP A 394 -3.97 23.74 15.13
N GLU A 395 -4.52 22.60 14.69
CA GLU A 395 -5.85 22.11 15.05
C GLU A 395 -5.87 21.33 16.37
N MET A 396 -4.72 20.95 16.95
CA MET A 396 -4.62 20.10 18.16
C MET A 396 -4.10 20.84 19.41
N GLN A 397 -4.41 22.14 19.56
CA GLN A 397 -3.81 22.97 20.60
C GLN A 397 -4.01 22.43 22.02
N ASP A 398 -5.19 21.91 22.33
CA ASP A 398 -5.49 21.39 23.67
C ASP A 398 -4.64 20.16 23.99
N THR A 399 -4.49 19.26 23.01
CA THR A 399 -3.62 18.09 23.13
C THR A 399 -2.15 18.47 23.30
N LEU A 400 -1.67 19.45 22.54
CA LEU A 400 -0.29 19.93 22.65
C LEU A 400 -0.04 20.61 24.00
N ALA A 401 -0.98 21.44 24.46
CA ALA A 401 -0.88 22.13 25.73
C ALA A 401 -0.87 21.15 26.92
N ASP A 402 -1.75 20.14 26.93
CA ASP A 402 -1.75 19.07 27.92
C ASP A 402 -0.38 18.36 27.97
N PHE A 403 0.12 17.94 26.80
CA PHE A 403 1.41 17.26 26.70
C PHE A 403 2.58 18.09 27.26
N HIS A 404 2.67 19.37 26.88
CA HIS A 404 3.70 20.28 27.39
C HIS A 404 3.59 20.53 28.89
N SER A 405 2.37 20.57 29.44
CA SER A 405 2.16 20.74 30.88
C SER A 405 2.66 19.54 31.70
N ARG A 406 2.54 18.34 31.12
CA ARG A 406 2.91 17.07 31.76
C ARG A 406 4.38 16.74 31.65
N PHE A 407 5.02 17.11 30.55
CA PHE A 407 6.42 16.82 30.28
C PHE A 407 7.22 18.11 30.12
N THR A 408 7.93 18.51 31.19
CA THR A 408 8.75 19.72 31.19
C THR A 408 9.87 19.64 30.16
N GLY A 409 10.05 20.70 29.37
CA GLY A 409 11.06 20.76 28.31
C GLY A 409 10.75 19.84 27.13
N ALA A 410 9.47 19.49 26.93
CA ALA A 410 9.03 18.71 25.79
C ALA A 410 9.04 19.51 24.49
N ASP A 411 9.44 18.86 23.41
CA ASP A 411 9.37 19.40 22.04
C ASP A 411 8.23 18.74 21.24
N THR A 412 7.62 19.51 20.34
CA THR A 412 6.61 19.00 19.40
C THR A 412 7.14 19.07 17.98
N HIS A 413 7.03 17.97 17.24
CA HIS A 413 7.48 17.88 15.86
C HIS A 413 6.32 17.45 14.94
N SER A 414 6.31 17.96 13.72
CA SER A 414 5.39 17.53 12.68
C SER A 414 6.18 17.07 11.46
N ILE A 415 5.99 15.82 11.08
CA ILE A 415 6.60 15.19 9.92
C ILE A 415 5.48 15.00 8.91
N VAL A 416 5.56 15.69 7.75
CA VAL A 416 4.55 15.61 6.69
C VAL A 416 5.19 15.17 5.38
N SER A 417 4.76 14.03 4.86
CA SER A 417 5.17 13.53 3.54
C SER A 417 3.97 13.32 2.63
N PHE A 418 4.21 13.49 1.32
CA PHE A 418 3.24 13.33 0.24
C PHE A 418 3.87 12.58 -0.95
N ASP A 419 4.94 11.81 -0.69
CA ASP A 419 5.67 11.08 -1.73
C ASP A 419 4.74 10.08 -2.44
N CYS A 420 4.46 10.35 -3.72
CA CYS A 420 3.71 9.46 -4.59
C CYS A 420 4.46 9.28 -5.91
N LYS A 421 4.60 8.02 -6.32
CA LYS A 421 5.25 7.65 -7.59
C LYS A 421 4.24 7.45 -8.73
N LYS A 422 2.95 7.40 -8.41
CA LYS A 422 1.83 7.29 -9.36
C LYS A 422 0.59 8.01 -8.81
N THR A 423 -0.15 8.63 -9.71
CA THR A 423 -1.43 9.30 -9.45
C THR A 423 -2.56 8.28 -9.33
N ILE A 424 -3.61 8.65 -8.60
CA ILE A 424 -4.84 7.88 -8.53
C ILE A 424 -5.99 8.80 -8.94
N PRO A 425 -6.40 8.80 -10.21
CA PRO A 425 -7.41 9.69 -10.73
C PRO A 425 -8.76 9.47 -10.04
N ILE A 426 -9.41 10.57 -9.68
CA ILE A 426 -10.78 10.60 -9.18
C ILE A 426 -11.72 10.67 -10.37
N ILE A 427 -12.70 9.78 -10.42
CA ILE A 427 -13.70 9.72 -11.49
C ILE A 427 -15.07 10.06 -10.91
N ASN A 428 -15.76 11.01 -11.51
CA ASN A 428 -17.11 11.39 -11.11
C ASN A 428 -18.17 10.38 -11.58
N LYS A 429 -19.44 10.62 -11.20
CA LYS A 429 -20.56 9.74 -11.58
C LYS A 429 -20.78 9.66 -13.09
N ALA A 430 -20.36 10.67 -13.84
CA ALA A 430 -20.50 10.80 -15.29
C ALA A 430 -19.31 10.21 -16.07
N GLY A 431 -18.28 9.70 -15.39
CA GLY A 431 -17.14 9.03 -16.03
C GLY A 431 -15.99 9.96 -16.42
N PHE A 432 -15.99 11.23 -15.99
CA PHE A 432 -14.89 12.17 -16.21
C PHE A 432 -13.88 12.15 -15.07
N VAL A 433 -12.62 12.48 -15.37
CA VAL A 433 -11.60 12.76 -14.35
C VAL A 433 -11.92 14.09 -13.67
N GLU A 434 -11.95 14.12 -12.35
CA GLU A 434 -12.14 15.34 -11.57
C GLU A 434 -10.82 15.96 -11.13
N MET A 435 -10.77 17.28 -11.22
CA MET A 435 -9.62 18.11 -10.90
C MET A 435 -10.10 19.38 -10.19
N PRO A 436 -9.25 20.05 -9.38
CA PRO A 436 -9.60 21.30 -8.71
C PRO A 436 -10.28 22.37 -9.60
N HIS A 437 -9.84 22.51 -10.85
CA HIS A 437 -10.40 23.49 -11.78
C HIS A 437 -11.78 23.08 -12.34
N TYR A 438 -12.13 21.79 -12.35
CA TYR A 438 -13.42 21.29 -12.85
C TYR A 438 -14.54 21.35 -11.81
N ILE A 439 -14.19 21.36 -10.52
CA ILE A 439 -15.18 21.38 -9.43
C ILE A 439 -15.59 22.80 -9.02
N CYS A 440 -14.77 23.80 -9.29
CA CYS A 440 -14.97 25.18 -8.87
C CYS A 440 -15.63 26.01 -9.97
N LYS A 441 -16.70 26.74 -9.63
CA LYS A 441 -17.38 27.64 -10.58
C LYS A 441 -16.84 29.06 -10.54
N THR A 442 -16.34 29.50 -9.40
CA THR A 442 -15.83 30.86 -9.18
C THR A 442 -14.34 30.81 -8.91
N TYR A 443 -13.66 31.92 -9.18
CA TYR A 443 -12.22 31.98 -8.98
C TYR A 443 -11.85 32.00 -7.49
N GLU A 444 -12.70 32.60 -6.66
CA GLU A 444 -12.57 32.61 -5.21
C GLU A 444 -12.60 31.18 -4.64
N ASP A 445 -13.62 30.41 -5.05
CA ASP A 445 -13.77 28.98 -4.68
C ASP A 445 -12.56 28.14 -5.13
N LEU A 446 -12.03 28.40 -6.33
CA LEU A 446 -10.80 27.78 -6.81
C LEU A 446 -9.59 28.11 -5.91
N CYS A 447 -9.46 29.36 -5.49
CA CYS A 447 -8.37 29.77 -4.60
C CYS A 447 -8.45 29.07 -3.24
N ASP A 448 -9.66 28.90 -2.70
CA ASP A 448 -9.89 28.19 -1.43
C ASP A 448 -9.54 26.70 -1.55
N VAL A 449 -9.95 26.04 -2.64
CA VAL A 449 -9.57 24.65 -2.94
C VAL A 449 -8.06 24.50 -3.11
N VAL A 450 -7.41 25.43 -3.82
CA VAL A 450 -5.96 25.39 -4.00
C VAL A 450 -5.25 25.55 -2.66
N ALA A 451 -5.69 26.49 -1.82
CA ALA A 451 -5.15 26.69 -0.48
C ALA A 451 -5.34 25.45 0.41
N HIS A 452 -6.49 24.80 0.32
CA HIS A 452 -6.75 23.53 1.00
C HIS A 452 -5.80 22.41 0.52
N CYS A 453 -5.56 22.29 -0.78
CA CYS A 453 -4.61 21.31 -1.33
C CYS A 453 -3.15 21.60 -0.96
N GLU A 454 -2.76 22.89 -0.90
CA GLU A 454 -1.42 23.31 -0.45
C GLU A 454 -1.18 22.95 1.02
N ARG A 455 -2.21 23.06 1.87
CA ARG A 455 -2.20 22.65 3.28
C ARG A 455 -2.21 21.11 3.42
N ASN A 456 -3.03 20.43 2.63
CA ASN A 456 -3.20 18.98 2.66
C ASN A 456 -2.53 18.31 1.47
N LYS A 457 -1.19 18.32 1.45
CA LYS A 457 -0.40 17.81 0.32
C LYS A 457 -0.65 16.34 -0.02
N THR A 458 -1.23 15.55 0.88
CA THR A 458 -1.67 14.18 0.62
C THR A 458 -2.71 14.09 -0.51
N LEU A 459 -3.53 15.14 -0.71
CA LEU A 459 -4.50 15.24 -1.79
C LEU A 459 -3.84 15.33 -3.18
N LEU A 460 -2.59 15.80 -3.26
CA LEU A 460 -1.85 15.85 -4.52
C LEU A 460 -1.74 14.47 -5.17
N ARG A 461 -1.80 13.37 -4.40
CA ARG A 461 -1.80 12.01 -4.94
C ARG A 461 -2.99 11.74 -5.88
N TYR A 462 -4.12 12.41 -5.64
CA TYR A 462 -5.38 12.22 -6.36
C TYR A 462 -5.60 13.20 -7.51
N ILE A 463 -4.73 14.20 -7.65
CA ILE A 463 -4.64 15.06 -8.83
C ILE A 463 -3.98 14.23 -9.94
N ASP A 464 -4.68 14.03 -11.06
CA ASP A 464 -4.17 13.31 -12.23
C ASP A 464 -3.03 14.13 -12.88
N LEU A 465 -1.90 13.48 -13.15
CA LEU A 465 -0.71 14.15 -13.70
C LEU A 465 -0.92 14.57 -15.15
N ASP A 466 -1.58 13.72 -15.95
CA ASP A 466 -1.81 13.99 -17.38
C ASP A 466 -2.75 15.18 -17.53
N GLU A 467 -3.84 15.23 -16.75
CA GLU A 467 -4.75 16.37 -16.72
C GLU A 467 -4.08 17.66 -16.20
N ALA A 468 -3.22 17.57 -15.19
CA ALA A 468 -2.46 18.73 -14.72
C ALA A 468 -1.50 19.28 -15.80
N ILE A 469 -0.85 18.40 -16.56
CA ILE A 469 0.03 18.78 -17.67
C ILE A 469 -0.79 19.44 -18.79
N LYS A 470 -1.97 18.92 -19.15
CA LYS A 470 -2.83 19.54 -20.17
C LYS A 470 -3.15 20.99 -19.82
N VAL A 471 -3.55 21.27 -18.58
CA VAL A 471 -3.82 22.64 -18.12
C VAL A 471 -2.56 23.50 -18.16
N ILE A 472 -1.41 22.99 -17.70
CA ILE A 472 -0.13 23.70 -17.77
C ILE A 472 0.20 24.11 -19.20
N MET A 473 0.08 23.18 -20.14
CA MET A 473 0.38 23.43 -21.56
C MET A 473 -0.62 24.40 -22.17
N PHE A 474 -1.91 24.23 -21.88
CA PHE A 474 -2.97 25.13 -22.34
C PHE A 474 -2.72 26.57 -21.88
N MET A 475 -2.47 26.77 -20.58
CA MET A 475 -2.21 28.11 -20.03
C MET A 475 -0.96 28.76 -20.64
N ASN A 476 0.04 27.96 -21.02
CA ASN A 476 1.27 28.43 -21.65
C ASN A 476 1.08 28.73 -23.15
N GLU A 477 0.23 28.00 -23.86
CA GLU A 477 -0.05 28.20 -25.29
C GLU A 477 -0.94 29.43 -25.55
N TYR A 478 -1.89 29.70 -24.66
CA TYR A 478 -2.85 30.81 -24.78
C TYR A 478 -2.47 32.03 -23.92
N ASP A 479 -1.21 32.14 -23.47
CA ASP A 479 -0.66 33.29 -22.73
C ASP A 479 -1.44 33.72 -21.46
N TYR A 480 -2.11 32.77 -20.78
CA TYR A 480 -2.76 33.02 -19.48
C TYR A 480 -1.75 33.25 -18.33
N ILE A 481 -0.47 32.95 -18.56
CA ILE A 481 0.62 33.14 -17.60
C ILE A 481 1.13 34.59 -17.66
N THR A 482 0.61 35.43 -16.77
CA THR A 482 0.94 36.87 -16.74
C THR A 482 2.30 37.19 -16.10
N LYS A 483 2.82 36.31 -15.24
CA LYS A 483 4.06 36.54 -14.49
C LYS A 483 5.23 35.79 -15.13
N PRO A 484 6.32 36.46 -15.56
CA PRO A 484 7.47 35.80 -16.17
C PRO A 484 8.12 34.72 -15.31
N GLN A 485 8.02 34.83 -13.98
CA GLN A 485 8.56 33.85 -13.03
C GLN A 485 7.80 32.52 -13.05
N LEU A 486 6.59 32.53 -13.58
CA LEU A 486 5.72 31.36 -13.71
C LEU A 486 5.78 30.75 -15.10
N THR A 487 6.70 31.15 -15.99
CA THR A 487 6.91 30.41 -17.24
C THR A 487 7.60 29.07 -16.94
N ILE A 488 7.38 28.09 -17.81
CA ILE A 488 7.88 26.72 -17.60
C ILE A 488 9.41 26.71 -17.46
N GLU A 489 10.12 27.47 -18.31
CA GLU A 489 11.59 27.51 -18.34
C GLU A 489 12.18 28.11 -17.06
N ARG A 490 11.47 29.04 -16.41
CA ARG A 490 11.94 29.66 -15.16
C ARG A 490 11.58 28.84 -13.94
N TYR A 491 10.42 28.18 -13.96
CA TYR A 491 10.00 27.31 -12.86
C TYR A 491 10.79 25.99 -12.85
N PHE A 492 11.14 25.47 -14.02
CA PHE A 492 11.96 24.26 -14.21
C PHE A 492 13.28 24.63 -14.90
N PRO A 493 14.25 25.21 -14.16
CA PRO A 493 15.55 25.60 -14.73
C PRO A 493 16.43 24.39 -15.06
N ASP A 494 16.23 23.27 -14.35
CA ASP A 494 17.01 22.05 -14.50
C ASP A 494 16.11 20.81 -14.62
N ILE A 495 16.65 19.78 -15.27
CA ILE A 495 15.97 18.51 -15.55
C ILE A 495 15.54 17.80 -14.26
N GLU A 496 16.34 17.90 -13.19
CA GLU A 496 16.06 17.30 -11.88
C GLU A 496 14.76 17.86 -11.25
N MET A 497 14.38 19.08 -11.61
CA MET A 497 13.14 19.71 -11.11
C MET A 497 11.90 19.14 -11.79
N VAL A 498 12.02 18.46 -12.95
CA VAL A 498 10.89 17.87 -13.68
C VAL A 498 10.51 16.53 -13.05
N ASN A 499 9.74 16.59 -11.98
CA ASN A 499 9.21 15.43 -11.26
C ASN A 499 7.72 15.62 -10.90
N MET A 500 7.06 14.53 -10.51
CA MET A 500 5.62 14.48 -10.21
C MET A 500 5.19 15.56 -9.22
N SER A 501 5.94 15.71 -8.13
CA SER A 501 5.65 16.67 -7.06
C SER A 501 5.69 18.09 -7.59
N ASN A 502 6.77 18.46 -8.27
CA ASN A 502 6.98 19.82 -8.75
C ASN A 502 5.99 20.20 -9.85
N ILE A 503 5.63 19.27 -10.76
CA ILE A 503 4.60 19.51 -11.79
C ILE A 503 3.24 19.80 -11.14
N LYS A 504 2.83 19.01 -10.13
CA LYS A 504 1.56 19.23 -9.43
C LYS A 504 1.53 20.50 -8.61
N GLN A 505 2.64 20.83 -7.94
CA GLN A 505 2.76 22.11 -7.23
C GLN A 505 2.73 23.29 -8.19
N TYR A 506 3.38 23.18 -9.34
CA TYR A 506 3.33 24.19 -10.39
C TYR A 506 1.91 24.38 -10.93
N TYR A 507 1.20 23.29 -11.21
CA TYR A 507 -0.22 23.33 -11.58
C TYR A 507 -1.07 24.12 -10.56
N LEU A 508 -0.97 23.81 -9.26
CA LEU A 508 -1.69 24.56 -8.22
C LEU A 508 -1.26 26.04 -8.19
N LYS A 509 0.04 26.30 -8.38
CA LYS A 509 0.58 27.67 -8.42
C LYS A 509 0.01 28.47 -9.59
N LEU A 510 -0.13 27.86 -10.77
CA LEU A 510 -0.74 28.49 -11.94
C LEU A 510 -2.21 28.84 -11.67
N LEU A 511 -2.99 27.89 -11.13
CA LEU A 511 -4.39 28.14 -10.78
C LEU A 511 -4.56 29.34 -9.83
N LYS A 512 -3.72 29.44 -8.81
CA LYS A 512 -3.71 30.56 -7.84
C LYS A 512 -3.28 31.92 -8.43
N ASN A 513 -2.81 31.96 -9.68
CA ASN A 513 -2.30 33.17 -10.32
C ASN A 513 -3.01 33.51 -11.64
N ILE A 514 -4.18 32.91 -11.89
CA ILE A 514 -5.08 33.30 -12.99
C ILE A 514 -5.68 34.68 -12.70
N HIS A 515 -5.83 35.50 -13.74
CA HIS A 515 -6.55 36.77 -13.60
C HIS A 515 -8.06 36.49 -13.42
N PRO A 516 -8.75 37.01 -12.38
CA PRO A 516 -10.14 36.63 -12.07
C PRO A 516 -11.11 36.84 -13.23
N ALA A 517 -10.92 37.89 -14.03
CA ALA A 517 -11.77 38.17 -15.20
C ALA A 517 -11.64 37.13 -16.32
N SER A 518 -10.53 36.39 -16.36
CA SER A 518 -10.23 35.38 -17.38
C SER A 518 -10.64 33.97 -16.95
N TRP A 519 -10.99 33.77 -15.66
CA TRP A 519 -11.31 32.45 -15.12
C TRP A 519 -12.52 31.82 -15.81
N ARG A 520 -13.56 32.62 -16.09
CA ARG A 520 -14.78 32.12 -16.73
C ARG A 520 -14.49 31.54 -18.10
N ASP A 521 -13.80 32.32 -18.95
CA ASP A 521 -13.49 31.91 -20.32
C ASP A 521 -12.59 30.66 -20.31
N LEU A 522 -11.54 30.66 -19.46
CA LEU A 522 -10.66 29.52 -19.27
C LEU A 522 -11.41 28.26 -18.80
N SER A 523 -12.32 28.40 -17.83
CA SER A 523 -13.11 27.27 -17.31
C SER A 523 -14.02 26.68 -18.39
N GLU A 524 -14.68 27.53 -19.19
CA GLU A 524 -15.55 27.09 -20.29
C GLU A 524 -14.74 26.37 -21.39
N GLU A 525 -13.54 26.86 -21.72
CA GLU A 525 -12.63 26.22 -22.67
C GLU A 525 -12.11 24.86 -22.17
N LEU A 526 -11.65 24.79 -20.91
CA LEU A 526 -11.17 23.55 -20.30
C LEU A 526 -12.26 22.49 -20.16
N ASP A 527 -13.51 22.90 -19.88
CA ASP A 527 -14.65 21.99 -19.85
C ASP A 527 -15.01 21.47 -21.26
N ALA A 528 -14.82 22.29 -22.30
CA ALA A 528 -15.07 21.89 -23.69
C ALA A 528 -14.06 20.84 -24.21
N GLU A 529 -12.80 20.91 -23.76
CA GLU A 529 -11.76 19.92 -24.08
C GLU A 529 -11.82 18.66 -23.21
N ARG A 530 -12.69 18.65 -22.18
CA ARG A 530 -12.77 17.56 -21.21
C ARG A 530 -13.25 16.25 -21.86
N SER A 531 -12.45 15.20 -21.72
CA SER A 531 -12.77 13.89 -22.27
C SER A 531 -13.40 12.94 -21.23
N VAL A 532 -14.45 12.23 -21.62
CA VAL A 532 -15.00 11.11 -20.83
C VAL A 532 -13.97 9.99 -20.78
N ARG A 533 -13.57 9.58 -19.57
CA ARG A 533 -12.61 8.47 -19.38
C ARG A 533 -13.31 7.11 -19.48
N TYR A 534 -14.52 7.02 -18.95
CA TYR A 534 -15.34 5.81 -19.01
C TYR A 534 -16.79 6.15 -19.40
N ASP A 535 -17.29 5.54 -20.47
CA ASP A 535 -18.67 5.75 -20.94
C ASP A 535 -19.73 5.44 -19.87
N SER A 536 -19.41 4.48 -19.00
CA SER A 536 -20.21 4.10 -17.83
C SER A 536 -19.30 3.58 -16.73
N SER A 537 -19.73 3.80 -15.49
CA SER A 537 -19.10 3.28 -14.26
C SER A 537 -20.11 2.61 -13.32
N VAL A 538 -21.27 2.23 -13.86
CA VAL A 538 -22.41 1.73 -13.06
C VAL A 538 -22.44 0.20 -13.02
N TYR A 539 -22.24 -0.44 -14.17
CA TYR A 539 -22.50 -1.85 -14.39
C TYR A 539 -21.23 -2.69 -14.19
N VAL A 540 -20.74 -2.69 -12.95
CA VAL A 540 -19.41 -3.21 -12.57
C VAL A 540 -19.19 -4.70 -12.83
N VAL A 541 -20.26 -5.50 -12.98
CA VAL A 541 -20.19 -6.94 -13.26
C VAL A 541 -20.47 -7.31 -14.71
N THR A 542 -20.73 -6.32 -15.58
CA THR A 542 -21.00 -6.53 -17.02
C THR A 542 -20.08 -5.68 -17.89
N GLN A 543 -20.59 -4.73 -18.66
CA GLN A 543 -19.81 -3.95 -19.64
C GLN A 543 -18.68 -3.11 -19.01
N ASP A 544 -18.84 -2.68 -17.75
CA ASP A 544 -17.86 -1.82 -17.07
C ASP A 544 -16.78 -2.64 -16.35
N SER A 545 -16.95 -3.97 -16.20
CA SER A 545 -15.96 -4.82 -15.53
C SER A 545 -14.60 -4.75 -16.21
N ARG A 546 -14.58 -4.60 -17.55
CA ARG A 546 -13.35 -4.50 -18.37
C ARG A 546 -12.44 -3.34 -17.95
N THR A 547 -13.02 -2.33 -17.31
CA THR A 547 -12.29 -1.13 -16.87
C THR A 547 -11.60 -1.35 -15.51
N LEU A 548 -11.83 -2.49 -14.86
CA LEU A 548 -11.21 -2.90 -13.61
C LEU A 548 -10.07 -3.86 -13.95
N THR A 549 -8.85 -3.33 -13.90
CA THR A 549 -7.61 -3.98 -14.34
C THR A 549 -6.71 -4.32 -13.16
N ASP A 550 -5.71 -5.16 -13.42
CA ASP A 550 -4.55 -5.45 -12.58
C ASP A 550 -4.78 -6.12 -11.20
N GLY A 551 -5.90 -5.86 -10.53
CA GLY A 551 -6.17 -6.38 -9.20
C GLY A 551 -7.59 -6.16 -8.68
N PRO A 552 -7.86 -6.56 -7.43
CA PRO A 552 -9.19 -6.48 -6.84
C PRO A 552 -9.69 -5.04 -6.74
N THR A 553 -11.00 -4.90 -6.87
CA THR A 553 -11.73 -3.64 -6.65
C THR A 553 -12.42 -3.66 -5.28
N ILE A 554 -12.45 -2.53 -4.57
CA ILE A 554 -13.30 -2.37 -3.38
C ILE A 554 -14.49 -1.46 -3.68
N PHE A 555 -15.69 -1.87 -3.27
CA PHE A 555 -16.90 -1.07 -3.34
C PHE A 555 -17.36 -0.78 -1.90
N LEU A 556 -17.23 0.48 -1.49
CA LEU A 556 -17.69 0.93 -0.18
C LEU A 556 -19.13 1.43 -0.28
N ALA A 557 -20.00 0.93 0.60
CA ALA A 557 -21.40 1.34 0.71
C ALA A 557 -21.91 1.11 2.13
N ASP A 558 -22.82 1.94 2.62
CA ASP A 558 -23.49 1.68 3.90
C ASP A 558 -24.47 0.52 3.76
N ASP A 559 -25.23 0.45 2.66
CA ASP A 559 -26.10 -0.68 2.33
C ASP A 559 -25.43 -1.67 1.37
N VAL A 560 -24.57 -2.49 1.97
CA VAL A 560 -23.86 -3.60 1.30
C VAL A 560 -24.83 -4.56 0.59
N ASN A 561 -26.02 -4.80 1.17
CA ASN A 561 -27.00 -5.73 0.60
C ASN A 561 -27.61 -5.19 -0.69
N LYS A 562 -27.88 -3.88 -0.76
CA LYS A 562 -28.39 -3.24 -1.97
C LYS A 562 -27.40 -3.35 -3.13
N VAL A 563 -26.11 -3.12 -2.88
CA VAL A 563 -25.07 -3.27 -3.91
C VAL A 563 -24.93 -4.73 -4.34
N ALA A 564 -24.94 -5.66 -3.39
CA ALA A 564 -24.93 -7.10 -3.65
C ALA A 564 -26.08 -7.54 -4.57
N ASN A 565 -27.32 -7.14 -4.24
CA ASN A 565 -28.51 -7.44 -5.04
C ASN A 565 -28.44 -6.81 -6.43
N PHE A 566 -27.95 -5.57 -6.53
CA PHE A 566 -27.75 -4.90 -7.81
C PHE A 566 -26.77 -5.67 -8.71
N CYS A 567 -25.67 -6.18 -8.15
CA CYS A 567 -24.71 -7.00 -8.90
C CYS A 567 -25.33 -8.28 -9.43
N ILE A 568 -26.08 -9.03 -8.60
CA ILE A 568 -26.75 -10.27 -9.03
C ILE A 568 -27.76 -9.96 -10.15
N HIS A 569 -28.58 -8.91 -9.97
CA HIS A 569 -29.56 -8.52 -10.98
C HIS A 569 -28.90 -8.13 -12.31
N CYS A 570 -27.80 -7.36 -12.26
CA CYS A 570 -27.07 -6.94 -13.46
C CYS A 570 -26.39 -8.11 -14.19
N ALA A 571 -25.96 -9.14 -13.47
CA ALA A 571 -25.35 -10.32 -14.07
C ALA A 571 -26.30 -11.04 -15.04
N ASN A 572 -27.62 -10.85 -14.86
CA ASN A 572 -28.66 -11.37 -15.74
C ASN A 572 -28.46 -12.87 -16.03
N ILE A 573 -28.28 -13.64 -14.95
CA ILE A 573 -28.16 -15.09 -14.98
C ILE A 573 -29.56 -15.64 -15.27
N PRO A 574 -29.74 -16.53 -16.28
CA PRO A 574 -31.05 -17.09 -16.57
C PRO A 574 -31.65 -17.80 -15.36
N ASP A 575 -32.93 -17.56 -15.06
CA ASP A 575 -33.66 -18.11 -13.90
C ASP A 575 -33.50 -19.62 -13.73
N ARG A 576 -33.38 -20.37 -14.85
CA ARG A 576 -33.16 -21.82 -14.80
C ARG A 576 -31.80 -22.16 -14.20
N VAL A 577 -30.74 -21.48 -14.64
CA VAL A 577 -29.37 -21.69 -14.15
C VAL A 577 -29.26 -21.23 -12.70
N GLU A 578 -29.89 -20.10 -12.37
CA GLU A 578 -29.97 -19.63 -10.99
C GLU A 578 -30.69 -20.65 -10.10
N LYS A 579 -31.88 -21.14 -10.49
CA LYS A 579 -32.61 -22.17 -9.73
C LYS A 579 -31.83 -23.47 -9.58
N ASP A 580 -31.13 -23.91 -10.62
CA ASP A 580 -30.30 -25.12 -10.55
C ASP A 580 -29.15 -24.93 -9.55
N ILE A 581 -28.43 -23.80 -9.61
CA ILE A 581 -27.36 -23.46 -8.68
C ILE A 581 -27.90 -23.33 -7.25
N MET A 582 -28.97 -22.54 -7.06
CA MET A 582 -29.59 -22.32 -5.76
C MET A 582 -30.11 -23.63 -5.16
N GLY A 583 -30.70 -24.52 -5.97
CA GLY A 583 -31.15 -25.84 -5.53
C GLY A 583 -29.99 -26.74 -5.08
N VAL A 584 -28.83 -26.67 -5.74
CA VAL A 584 -27.63 -27.39 -5.29
C VAL A 584 -27.08 -26.77 -4.00
N ILE A 585 -27.06 -25.44 -3.88
CA ILE A 585 -26.62 -24.75 -2.66
C ILE A 585 -27.55 -25.09 -1.49
N GLU A 586 -28.87 -25.11 -1.69
CA GLU A 586 -29.86 -25.50 -0.69
C GLU A 586 -29.73 -26.96 -0.26
N PHE A 587 -29.49 -27.87 -1.22
CA PHE A 587 -29.19 -29.27 -0.92
C PHE A 587 -27.94 -29.38 -0.03
N ASN A 588 -26.86 -28.67 -0.39
CA ASN A 588 -25.63 -28.64 0.38
C ASN A 588 -25.86 -28.04 1.78
N ASN A 589 -26.63 -26.94 1.90
CA ASN A 589 -27.00 -26.33 3.18
C ASN A 589 -27.77 -27.31 4.09
N SER A 590 -28.72 -28.07 3.54
CA SER A 590 -29.46 -29.11 4.28
C SER A 590 -28.53 -30.23 4.78
N LEU A 591 -27.57 -30.62 3.95
CA LEU A 591 -26.55 -31.62 4.26
C LEU A 591 -25.62 -31.12 5.38
N ASN A 592 -25.19 -29.86 5.30
CA ASN A 592 -24.35 -29.22 6.30
C ASN A 592 -25.07 -29.04 7.64
N GLY A 593 -26.38 -28.75 7.64
CA GLY A 593 -27.18 -28.72 8.86
C GLY A 593 -27.19 -30.08 9.57
N LYS A 594 -27.26 -31.18 8.80
CA LYS A 594 -27.12 -32.55 9.36
C LYS A 594 -25.71 -32.80 9.89
N ILE A 595 -24.67 -32.39 9.16
CA ILE A 595 -23.28 -32.49 9.60
C ILE A 595 -23.06 -31.71 10.91
N GLY A 596 -23.55 -30.48 11.01
CA GLY A 596 -23.42 -29.63 12.19
C GLY A 596 -24.11 -30.24 13.43
N ASN A 597 -25.29 -30.83 13.26
CA ASN A 597 -25.97 -31.56 14.34
C ASN A 597 -25.17 -32.80 14.79
N MET A 598 -24.57 -33.54 13.85
CA MET A 598 -23.71 -34.68 14.18
C MET A 598 -22.39 -34.24 14.84
N GLN A 599 -21.79 -33.12 14.43
CA GLN A 599 -20.59 -32.56 15.05
C GLN A 599 -20.86 -32.11 16.49
N ARG A 600 -21.97 -31.40 16.76
CA ARG A 600 -22.37 -31.05 18.13
C ARG A 600 -22.58 -32.30 19.00
N SER A 601 -23.22 -33.33 18.43
CA SER A 601 -23.42 -34.61 19.13
C SER A 601 -22.10 -35.34 19.40
N LEU A 602 -21.11 -35.20 18.52
CA LEU A 602 -19.75 -35.72 18.72
C LEU A 602 -19.05 -34.98 19.87
N GLU A 603 -19.06 -33.64 19.84
CA GLU A 603 -18.42 -32.78 20.84
C GLU A 603 -19.01 -33.00 22.24
N ASP A 604 -20.34 -33.03 22.36
CA ASP A 604 -21.03 -33.31 23.62
C ASP A 604 -20.77 -34.75 24.12
N GLY A 605 -20.57 -35.69 23.19
CA GLY A 605 -20.19 -37.07 23.50
C GLY A 605 -18.74 -37.21 23.99
N THR A 606 -17.82 -36.37 23.51
CA THR A 606 -16.39 -36.39 23.87
C THR A 606 -16.03 -35.52 25.09
N ARG A 607 -16.88 -34.56 25.46
CA ARG A 607 -16.70 -33.68 26.63
C ARG A 607 -16.46 -34.39 27.96
N LYS A 608 -16.98 -35.61 28.13
CA LYS A 608 -16.78 -36.41 29.36
C LYS A 608 -15.40 -37.08 29.44
N ASP A 609 -14.65 -37.12 28.34
CA ASP A 609 -13.34 -37.78 28.24
C ASP A 609 -12.16 -36.80 28.10
N GLU A 610 -12.40 -35.48 28.06
CA GLU A 610 -11.39 -34.42 27.92
C GLU A 610 -10.39 -34.37 29.10
N GLU A 611 -10.77 -34.81 30.30
CA GLU A 611 -9.85 -34.85 31.47
C GLU A 611 -8.83 -36.01 31.43
N LYS A 612 -8.84 -36.87 30.40
CA LYS A 612 -7.97 -38.06 30.31
C LYS A 612 -7.22 -38.11 28.98
N ASP A 613 -6.29 -37.17 28.79
CA ASP A 613 -5.36 -37.06 27.64
C ASP A 613 -4.71 -38.39 27.19
N LYS A 614 -4.45 -39.33 28.11
CA LYS A 614 -3.88 -40.64 27.78
C LYS A 614 -4.79 -41.55 26.94
N LYS A 615 -6.11 -41.36 26.95
CA LYS A 615 -7.04 -42.22 26.16
C LYS A 615 -7.19 -41.77 24.71
N MET A 616 -7.08 -40.47 24.42
CA MET A 616 -7.19 -39.93 23.06
C MET A 616 -5.99 -40.30 22.19
N ALA A 617 -4.78 -40.36 22.76
CA ALA A 617 -3.55 -40.72 22.03
C ALA A 617 -3.49 -42.21 21.61
N GLU A 618 -4.23 -43.11 22.27
CA GLU A 618 -4.30 -44.54 21.94
C GLU A 618 -5.44 -44.90 20.96
N GLY A 619 -6.19 -43.94 20.42
CA GLY A 619 -7.24 -44.20 19.42
C GLY A 619 -8.46 -44.97 19.96
N ARG A 620 -8.63 -45.06 21.28
CA ARG A 620 -9.80 -45.70 21.93
C ARG A 620 -10.97 -44.71 22.03
N VAL A 621 -11.43 -44.25 20.88
CA VAL A 621 -12.70 -43.54 20.74
C VAL A 621 -13.83 -44.58 20.81
N ALA A 622 -14.92 -44.31 21.54
CA ALA A 622 -16.05 -45.24 21.63
C ALA A 622 -16.56 -45.63 20.23
N PRO A 623 -16.95 -46.90 19.98
CA PRO A 623 -17.35 -47.36 18.64
C PRO A 623 -18.45 -46.51 17.99
N ALA A 624 -19.37 -46.00 18.81
CA ALA A 624 -20.44 -45.09 18.38
C ALA A 624 -19.91 -43.74 17.86
N MET A 625 -18.87 -43.18 18.48
CA MET A 625 -18.26 -41.92 18.05
C MET A 625 -17.39 -42.10 16.81
N LYS A 626 -16.75 -43.27 16.65
CA LYS A 626 -16.03 -43.64 15.43
C LYS A 626 -16.96 -43.84 14.24
N GLN A 627 -18.14 -44.43 14.46
CA GLN A 627 -19.21 -44.49 13.47
C GLN A 627 -19.72 -43.10 13.10
N LEU A 628 -19.89 -42.21 14.09
CA LEU A 628 -20.30 -40.83 13.84
C LEU A 628 -19.27 -40.06 13.00
N MET A 629 -17.97 -40.20 13.29
CA MET A 629 -16.89 -39.62 12.48
C MET A 629 -16.87 -40.13 11.04
N ASN A 630 -17.05 -41.44 10.84
CA ASN A 630 -17.12 -42.01 9.49
C ASN A 630 -18.35 -41.50 8.74
N LYS A 631 -19.49 -41.38 9.41
CA LYS A 631 -20.73 -40.86 8.82
C LYS A 631 -20.66 -39.37 8.48
N ILE A 632 -19.95 -38.58 9.28
CA ILE A 632 -19.62 -37.18 8.96
C ILE A 632 -18.77 -37.12 7.70
N LYS A 633 -17.72 -37.95 7.58
CA LYS A 633 -16.88 -38.02 6.38
C LYS A 633 -17.66 -38.46 5.13
N GLU A 634 -18.52 -39.46 5.25
CA GLU A 634 -19.41 -39.89 4.16
C GLU A 634 -20.33 -38.76 3.71
N LEU A 635 -20.95 -38.04 4.65
CA LEU A 635 -21.79 -36.89 4.33
C LEU A 635 -21.01 -35.75 3.67
N GLN A 636 -19.79 -35.48 4.13
CA GLN A 636 -18.91 -34.48 3.49
C GLN A 636 -18.58 -34.84 2.03
N THR A 637 -18.43 -36.13 1.70
CA THR A 637 -18.23 -36.57 0.30
C THR A 637 -19.48 -36.47 -0.58
N CYS A 638 -20.67 -36.29 0.01
CA CYS A 638 -21.92 -36.10 -0.74
C CYS A 638 -22.20 -34.65 -1.13
N VAL A 639 -21.33 -33.71 -0.74
CA VAL A 639 -21.42 -32.30 -1.14
C VAL A 639 -21.27 -32.21 -2.65
N LYS A 640 -22.23 -31.57 -3.29
CA LYS A 640 -22.20 -31.38 -4.75
C LYS A 640 -21.36 -30.15 -5.07
N ASN A 641 -20.44 -30.29 -6.02
CA ASN A 641 -19.70 -29.16 -6.55
C ASN A 641 -20.65 -28.25 -7.36
N VAL A 642 -20.45 -26.94 -7.25
CA VAL A 642 -21.23 -25.89 -7.92
C VAL A 642 -20.25 -25.03 -8.69
N GLU A 643 -20.37 -25.03 -10.01
CA GLU A 643 -19.56 -24.19 -10.89
C GLU A 643 -20.48 -23.22 -11.64
N LEU A 644 -20.12 -21.93 -11.63
CA LEU A 644 -20.80 -20.92 -12.42
C LEU A 644 -20.17 -20.86 -13.81
N ASN A 645 -21.00 -20.82 -14.86
CA ASN A 645 -20.49 -20.72 -16.23
C ASN A 645 -19.63 -19.44 -16.39
N PRO A 646 -18.41 -19.53 -16.98
CA PRO A 646 -17.51 -18.39 -17.20
C PRO A 646 -18.16 -17.16 -17.86
N LEU A 647 -19.24 -17.33 -18.63
CA LEU A 647 -20.05 -16.25 -19.21
C LEU A 647 -20.64 -15.25 -18.19
N PHE A 648 -20.73 -15.64 -16.91
CA PHE A 648 -21.25 -14.83 -15.82
C PHE A 648 -20.18 -14.42 -14.81
N ILE A 649 -18.93 -14.82 -15.01
CA ILE A 649 -17.80 -14.45 -14.16
C ILE A 649 -17.12 -13.23 -14.78
N PRO A 650 -17.11 -12.06 -14.11
CA PRO A 650 -16.55 -10.84 -14.66
C PRO A 650 -15.11 -11.01 -15.18
N ASN A 651 -14.86 -10.44 -16.36
CA ASN A 651 -13.56 -10.41 -17.03
C ASN A 651 -12.94 -11.78 -17.40
N LYS A 652 -13.68 -12.89 -17.31
CA LYS A 652 -13.31 -14.11 -18.05
C LYS A 652 -13.46 -13.85 -19.55
N ILE A 653 -12.78 -14.66 -20.37
CA ILE A 653 -12.73 -14.44 -21.82
C ILE A 653 -14.14 -14.45 -22.42
N GLU A 654 -14.95 -15.43 -22.04
CA GLU A 654 -16.33 -15.61 -22.51
C GLU A 654 -17.24 -14.47 -22.04
N HIS A 655 -17.04 -13.97 -20.81
CA HIS A 655 -17.76 -12.81 -20.27
C HIS A 655 -17.43 -11.53 -21.06
N LEU A 656 -16.14 -11.29 -21.34
CA LEU A 656 -15.72 -10.15 -22.14
C LEU A 656 -16.30 -10.22 -23.56
N GLU A 657 -16.28 -11.37 -24.21
CA GLU A 657 -16.87 -11.56 -25.54
C GLU A 657 -18.37 -11.26 -25.56
N ARG A 658 -19.09 -11.58 -24.47
CA ARG A 658 -20.53 -11.31 -24.34
C ARG A 658 -20.85 -9.83 -24.18
N TYR A 659 -20.10 -9.13 -23.32
CA TYR A 659 -20.45 -7.75 -22.91
C TYR A 659 -19.66 -6.67 -23.64
N THR A 660 -18.58 -7.01 -24.34
CA THR A 660 -17.79 -6.05 -25.12
C THR A 660 -18.09 -6.22 -26.61
N ARG A 661 -18.73 -5.21 -27.22
CA ARG A 661 -19.11 -5.22 -28.65
C ARG A 661 -17.94 -5.01 -29.62
N LEU A 662 -16.69 -4.99 -29.16
CA LEU A 662 -15.55 -4.48 -29.94
C LEU A 662 -14.45 -5.54 -30.11
N LYS A 663 -14.03 -5.75 -31.37
CA LYS A 663 -12.74 -6.36 -31.71
C LYS A 663 -11.57 -5.38 -31.44
N CYS A 664 -11.59 -4.65 -30.33
CA CYS A 664 -10.52 -3.71 -29.97
C CYS A 664 -9.41 -4.47 -29.25
N LYS A 665 -8.22 -4.54 -29.87
CA LYS A 665 -7.06 -5.29 -29.36
C LYS A 665 -6.38 -4.70 -28.11
N ASN A 666 -6.89 -3.62 -27.53
CA ASN A 666 -6.27 -2.91 -26.40
C ASN A 666 -7.23 -2.82 -25.20
N TYR A 667 -7.49 -3.94 -24.54
CA TYR A 667 -8.34 -3.98 -23.32
C TYR A 667 -7.61 -3.59 -22.02
N GLY A 668 -6.36 -3.14 -22.08
CA GLY A 668 -5.50 -3.17 -20.89
C GLY A 668 -5.34 -4.62 -20.41
N ALA A 669 -5.18 -4.83 -19.11
CA ALA A 669 -5.16 -6.15 -18.48
C ALA A 669 -6.36 -6.31 -17.52
N PRO A 670 -7.58 -6.61 -18.04
CA PRO A 670 -8.77 -6.78 -17.20
C PRO A 670 -8.53 -7.85 -16.13
N PHE A 671 -8.93 -7.54 -14.90
CA PHE A 671 -8.70 -8.42 -13.77
C PHE A 671 -9.91 -9.33 -13.53
N THR A 672 -9.68 -10.63 -13.36
CA THR A 672 -10.73 -11.62 -13.06
C THR A 672 -10.37 -12.42 -11.80
N CYS A 673 -11.35 -13.05 -11.18
CA CYS A 673 -11.11 -13.85 -9.99
C CYS A 673 -10.40 -15.17 -10.28
N ASP A 674 -9.73 -15.69 -9.24
CA ASP A 674 -9.02 -16.97 -9.22
C ASP A 674 -9.40 -17.76 -7.95
N ILE A 675 -10.61 -18.31 -7.97
CA ILE A 675 -11.18 -19.13 -6.89
C ILE A 675 -11.13 -20.58 -7.35
N THR A 676 -10.47 -21.44 -6.55
CA THR A 676 -10.32 -22.87 -6.84
C THR A 676 -11.54 -23.65 -6.37
N GLU A 677 -11.77 -24.82 -6.97
CA GLU A 677 -12.86 -25.73 -6.57
C GLU A 677 -12.83 -26.07 -5.06
N GLU A 678 -11.64 -26.32 -4.50
CA GLU A 678 -11.47 -26.57 -3.07
C GLU A 678 -12.00 -25.43 -2.19
N VAL A 679 -11.83 -24.18 -2.63
CA VAL A 679 -12.33 -23.01 -1.90
C VAL A 679 -13.85 -22.92 -2.04
N VAL A 680 -14.39 -23.19 -3.24
CA VAL A 680 -15.84 -23.27 -3.45
C VAL A 680 -16.47 -24.31 -2.54
N GLU A 681 -15.91 -25.51 -2.46
CA GLU A 681 -16.39 -26.56 -1.55
C GLU A 681 -16.41 -26.08 -0.09
N LYS A 682 -15.32 -25.45 0.39
CA LYS A 682 -15.25 -24.87 1.74
C LYS A 682 -16.33 -23.83 1.98
N ILE A 683 -16.58 -22.93 1.01
CA ILE A 683 -17.64 -21.91 1.08
C ILE A 683 -19.02 -22.56 1.14
N MET A 684 -19.24 -23.59 0.33
CA MET A 684 -20.52 -24.30 0.29
C MET A 684 -20.82 -25.00 1.61
N LEU A 685 -19.78 -25.48 2.31
CA LEU A 685 -19.86 -26.15 3.63
C LEU A 685 -20.25 -25.21 4.80
N ILE A 686 -20.23 -23.89 4.62
CA ILE A 686 -20.55 -22.95 5.70
C ILE A 686 -22.06 -22.88 5.91
N ASN A 687 -22.51 -23.14 7.14
CA ASN A 687 -23.93 -23.20 7.52
C ASN A 687 -24.59 -21.83 7.67
N ASP A 688 -23.82 -20.84 8.12
CA ASP A 688 -24.32 -19.51 8.45
C ASP A 688 -23.83 -18.53 7.38
N VAL A 689 -24.28 -18.68 6.13
CA VAL A 689 -24.01 -17.70 5.05
C VAL A 689 -25.21 -17.69 4.12
N ASP A 690 -25.73 -16.49 3.84
CA ASP A 690 -26.83 -16.30 2.90
C ASP A 690 -26.45 -16.80 1.49
N THR A 691 -27.39 -17.51 0.85
CA THR A 691 -27.22 -18.09 -0.49
C THR A 691 -26.80 -17.06 -1.53
N LYS A 692 -27.29 -15.81 -1.45
CA LYS A 692 -26.86 -14.72 -2.35
C LYS A 692 -25.36 -14.42 -2.26
N TRP A 693 -24.76 -14.55 -1.08
CA TRP A 693 -23.32 -14.31 -0.91
C TRP A 693 -22.48 -15.46 -1.45
N LYS A 694 -22.98 -16.70 -1.34
CA LYS A 694 -22.35 -17.86 -2.00
C LYS A 694 -22.36 -17.67 -3.52
N LEU A 695 -23.47 -17.21 -4.09
CA LEU A 695 -23.58 -16.90 -5.53
C LEU A 695 -22.62 -15.76 -5.95
N LEU A 696 -22.56 -14.66 -5.20
CA LEU A 696 -21.62 -13.58 -5.46
C LEU A 696 -20.17 -14.04 -5.41
N LEU A 697 -19.85 -14.92 -4.46
CA LEU A 697 -18.49 -15.44 -4.33
C LEU A 697 -18.11 -16.34 -5.51
N LEU A 698 -19.05 -17.08 -6.10
CA LEU A 698 -18.83 -17.78 -7.38
C LEU A 698 -18.53 -16.83 -8.55
N MET A 699 -19.07 -15.61 -8.52
CA MET A 699 -18.71 -14.53 -9.45
C MET A 699 -17.39 -13.84 -9.09
N GLY A 700 -16.70 -14.27 -8.02
CA GLY A 700 -15.50 -13.62 -7.53
C GLY A 700 -15.74 -12.37 -6.68
N ILE A 701 -16.97 -12.15 -6.22
CA ILE A 701 -17.37 -10.98 -5.43
C ILE A 701 -17.49 -11.36 -3.95
N GLY A 702 -16.63 -10.76 -3.14
CA GLY A 702 -16.65 -10.87 -1.70
C GLY A 702 -17.58 -9.86 -1.04
N VAL A 703 -18.24 -10.24 0.06
CA VAL A 703 -19.09 -9.33 0.83
C VAL A 703 -18.64 -9.31 2.28
N PHE A 704 -18.17 -8.16 2.78
CA PHE A 704 -17.89 -7.95 4.20
C PHE A 704 -19.04 -7.19 4.83
N ALA A 705 -19.97 -7.94 5.43
CA ALA A 705 -20.98 -7.42 6.33
C ALA A 705 -20.72 -7.96 7.74
N THR A 706 -21.27 -7.31 8.78
CA THR A 706 -21.30 -7.87 10.14
C THR A 706 -22.08 -9.18 10.10
N HIS A 707 -21.36 -10.30 9.94
CA HIS A 707 -21.93 -11.63 9.88
C HIS A 707 -21.46 -12.46 11.08
N ASN A 708 -22.32 -13.37 11.54
CA ASN A 708 -22.05 -14.23 12.70
C ASN A 708 -21.03 -15.36 12.43
N SER A 709 -20.60 -15.54 11.18
CA SER A 709 -19.73 -16.66 10.78
C SER A 709 -18.27 -16.23 10.73
N ALA A 710 -17.48 -16.69 11.70
CA ALA A 710 -16.04 -16.48 11.74
C ALA A 710 -15.34 -17.16 10.54
N ASP A 711 -15.79 -18.35 10.15
CA ASP A 711 -15.20 -19.15 9.07
C ASP A 711 -15.30 -18.44 7.71
N TYR A 712 -16.47 -17.87 7.39
CA TYR A 712 -16.65 -17.09 6.16
C TYR A 712 -15.70 -15.90 6.13
N MET A 713 -15.63 -15.15 7.23
CA MET A 713 -14.74 -14.00 7.34
C MET A 713 -13.28 -14.38 7.18
N GLU A 714 -12.84 -15.54 7.70
CA GLU A 714 -11.48 -16.03 7.54
C GLU A 714 -11.15 -16.38 6.08
N ILE A 715 -12.03 -17.11 5.40
CA ILE A 715 -11.88 -17.42 3.96
C ILE A 715 -11.83 -16.14 3.14
N MET A 716 -12.72 -15.19 3.42
CA MET A 716 -12.77 -13.91 2.73
C MET A 716 -11.48 -13.10 2.94
N LYS A 717 -10.95 -13.08 4.16
CA LYS A 717 -9.66 -12.44 4.50
C LYS A 717 -8.50 -13.08 3.74
N GLU A 718 -8.47 -14.42 3.65
CA GLU A 718 -7.45 -15.16 2.91
C GLU A 718 -7.50 -14.83 1.40
N LEU A 719 -8.70 -14.86 0.81
CA LEU A 719 -8.90 -14.56 -0.61
C LEU A 719 -8.58 -13.10 -0.96
N ALA A 720 -8.94 -12.16 -0.08
CA ALA A 720 -8.57 -10.76 -0.22
C ALA A 720 -7.05 -10.55 -0.14
N GLN A 721 -6.38 -11.21 0.81
CA GLN A 721 -4.92 -11.13 0.98
C GLN A 721 -4.16 -11.67 -0.24
N LYS A 722 -4.66 -12.78 -0.82
CA LYS A 722 -4.10 -13.41 -2.01
C LYS A 722 -4.53 -12.73 -3.31
N GLN A 723 -5.32 -11.66 -3.26
CA GLN A 723 -5.87 -10.96 -4.42
C GLN A 723 -6.59 -11.91 -5.38
N LYS A 724 -7.40 -12.83 -4.86
CA LYS A 724 -8.14 -13.84 -5.65
C LYS A 724 -9.57 -13.43 -5.99
N LEU A 725 -10.07 -12.35 -5.39
CA LEU A 725 -11.42 -11.81 -5.60
C LEU A 725 -11.40 -10.73 -6.67
N PHE A 726 -12.38 -10.75 -7.57
CA PHE A 726 -12.59 -9.67 -8.54
C PHE A 726 -12.96 -8.36 -7.85
N MET A 727 -13.91 -8.42 -6.90
CA MET A 727 -14.40 -7.26 -6.18
C MET A 727 -14.75 -7.61 -4.74
N ILE A 728 -14.65 -6.63 -3.84
CA ILE A 728 -15.05 -6.72 -2.45
C ILE A 728 -16.07 -5.62 -2.17
N ILE A 729 -17.25 -5.96 -1.68
CA ILE A 729 -18.27 -5.01 -1.21
C ILE A 729 -18.19 -4.95 0.31
N ALA A 730 -18.04 -3.77 0.89
CA ALA A 730 -17.89 -3.61 2.33
C ALA A 730 -18.47 -2.28 2.84
N SER A 731 -18.73 -2.20 4.15
CA SER A 731 -19.05 -0.93 4.79
C SER A 731 -17.86 0.01 4.81
N SER A 732 -18.11 1.30 5.03
CA SER A 732 -17.05 2.32 5.16
C SER A 732 -16.06 2.00 6.28
N ASP A 733 -16.45 1.26 7.32
CA ASP A 733 -15.59 0.85 8.44
C ASP A 733 -14.57 -0.24 8.06
N PHE A 734 -14.74 -0.92 6.94
CA PHE A 734 -13.78 -1.93 6.47
C PHE A 734 -12.39 -1.34 6.22
N ILE A 735 -12.32 -0.03 5.99
CA ILE A 735 -11.05 0.69 5.81
C ILE A 735 -10.25 0.75 7.11
N TYR A 736 -10.91 0.62 8.26
CA TYR A 736 -10.27 0.52 9.55
C TYR A 736 -9.82 -0.93 9.74
N GLY A 737 -8.55 -1.10 10.09
CA GLY A 737 -8.05 -2.41 10.45
C GLY A 737 -8.08 -3.46 9.32
N THR A 738 -7.87 -3.04 8.07
CA THR A 738 -7.44 -3.96 7.01
C THR A 738 -6.28 -3.37 6.22
N ASN A 739 -5.27 -4.18 5.88
CA ASN A 739 -4.14 -3.78 5.05
C ASN A 739 -4.22 -4.35 3.61
N TYR A 740 -5.44 -4.67 3.16
CA TYR A 740 -5.65 -5.12 1.79
C TYR A 740 -5.36 -4.02 0.79
N GLN A 741 -4.87 -4.42 -0.37
CA GLN A 741 -4.41 -3.52 -1.41
C GLN A 741 -5.34 -3.64 -2.61
N PHE A 742 -5.89 -2.52 -3.05
CA PHE A 742 -6.84 -2.45 -4.16
C PHE A 742 -6.27 -1.67 -5.33
N CYS A 743 -6.66 -2.05 -6.55
CA CYS A 743 -6.32 -1.27 -7.74
C CYS A 743 -7.42 -0.23 -8.04
N HIS A 744 -8.68 -0.58 -7.78
CA HIS A 744 -9.79 0.34 -7.98
C HIS A 744 -10.66 0.43 -6.73
N SER A 745 -11.31 1.58 -6.56
CA SER A 745 -12.33 1.77 -5.53
C SER A 745 -13.57 2.44 -6.09
N TYR A 746 -14.72 2.02 -5.58
CA TYR A 746 -15.99 2.72 -5.71
C TYR A 746 -16.42 3.26 -4.34
N ILE A 747 -16.82 4.52 -4.31
CA ILE A 747 -17.45 5.16 -3.16
C ILE A 747 -18.94 5.31 -3.47
N GLY A 748 -19.77 4.55 -2.73
CA GLY A 748 -21.21 4.49 -2.87
C GLY A 748 -21.90 5.84 -2.65
N LYS A 749 -23.07 6.01 -3.28
CA LYS A 749 -23.88 7.24 -3.17
C LYS A 749 -24.48 7.42 -1.76
N ASP A 750 -24.66 6.31 -1.06
CA ASP A 750 -25.18 6.26 0.31
C ASP A 750 -24.15 6.72 1.36
N LEU A 751 -22.88 6.90 0.98
CA LEU A 751 -21.82 7.40 1.86
C LEU A 751 -21.75 8.94 1.96
N GLY A 752 -22.83 9.65 1.63
CA GLY A 752 -22.87 11.13 1.62
C GLY A 752 -22.53 11.82 2.95
N TYR A 753 -22.57 11.10 4.08
CA TYR A 753 -22.26 11.59 5.42
C TYR A 753 -20.88 11.13 5.94
N MET A 754 -20.07 10.49 5.10
CA MET A 754 -18.69 10.11 5.42
C MET A 754 -17.84 11.35 5.66
N SER A 755 -17.08 11.41 6.77
CA SER A 755 -16.15 12.53 7.02
C SER A 755 -15.07 12.61 5.93
N GLN A 756 -14.51 13.81 5.72
CA GLN A 756 -13.43 14.03 4.77
C GLN A 756 -12.24 13.10 5.07
N GLU A 757 -11.85 12.98 6.34
CA GLU A 757 -10.75 12.16 6.82
C GLU A 757 -10.99 10.68 6.54
N LYS A 758 -12.19 10.17 6.83
CA LYS A 758 -12.57 8.79 6.53
C LYS A 758 -12.50 8.52 5.03
N CYS A 759 -12.97 9.47 4.21
CA CYS A 759 -12.87 9.38 2.75
C CYS A 759 -11.40 9.29 2.28
N ILE A 760 -10.52 10.16 2.79
CA ILE A 760 -9.08 10.13 2.48
C ILE A 760 -8.45 8.80 2.91
N GLN A 761 -8.80 8.26 4.07
CA GLN A 761 -8.32 6.95 4.52
C GLN A 761 -8.77 5.82 3.59
N ALA A 762 -10.03 5.85 3.13
CA ALA A 762 -10.58 4.88 2.20
C ALA A 762 -9.82 4.91 0.87
N MET A 763 -9.62 6.12 0.32
CA MET A 763 -8.86 6.35 -0.89
C MET A 763 -7.40 5.92 -0.76
N GLY A 764 -6.80 6.04 0.43
CA GLY A 764 -5.45 5.57 0.73
C GLY A 764 -5.26 4.05 0.61
N ARG A 765 -6.34 3.25 0.58
CA ARG A 765 -6.27 1.79 0.38
C ARG A 765 -6.00 1.42 -1.10
N VAL A 766 -6.16 2.37 -2.02
CA VAL A 766 -5.93 2.19 -3.46
C VAL A 766 -4.48 2.53 -3.83
N GLY A 767 -3.89 1.79 -4.76
CA GLY A 767 -2.61 2.16 -5.37
C GLY A 767 -1.38 1.95 -4.47
N ARG A 768 -1.43 0.98 -3.55
CA ARG A 768 -0.29 0.59 -2.69
C ARG A 768 0.68 -0.40 -3.36
N THR A 769 0.32 -0.91 -4.54
CA THR A 769 1.00 -2.01 -5.24
C THR A 769 1.92 -1.50 -6.35
N ASN A 770 2.32 -2.43 -7.20
CA ASN A 770 3.12 -2.24 -8.40
C ASN A 770 2.71 -0.98 -9.19
N LEU A 771 3.63 -0.02 -9.27
CA LEU A 771 3.43 1.26 -9.96
C LEU A 771 3.11 1.14 -11.45
N GLN A 772 3.28 -0.04 -12.03
CA GLN A 772 2.88 -0.33 -13.41
C GLN A 772 1.37 -0.52 -13.57
N HIS A 773 0.62 -0.81 -12.49
CA HIS A 773 -0.82 -1.05 -12.52
C HIS A 773 -1.60 0.24 -12.61
N ASP A 774 -2.76 0.23 -13.24
CA ASP A 774 -3.64 1.38 -13.30
C ASP A 774 -4.58 1.45 -12.09
N TYR A 775 -4.78 2.67 -11.61
CA TYR A 775 -5.53 2.92 -10.39
C TYR A 775 -6.62 3.93 -10.65
N THR A 776 -7.79 3.76 -10.02
CA THR A 776 -8.86 4.79 -10.05
C THR A 776 -9.70 4.73 -8.79
N ILE A 777 -10.24 5.88 -8.40
CA ILE A 777 -11.29 5.98 -7.37
C ILE A 777 -12.52 6.59 -8.04
N ARG A 778 -13.66 5.91 -7.94
CA ARG A 778 -14.87 6.24 -8.68
C ARG A 778 -15.99 6.58 -7.71
N PHE A 779 -16.44 7.81 -7.74
CA PHE A 779 -17.51 8.29 -6.87
C PHE A 779 -18.86 8.11 -7.55
N ARG A 780 -19.86 7.69 -6.77
CA ARG A 780 -21.26 7.60 -7.20
C ARG A 780 -22.07 8.85 -6.84
N ASP A 781 -21.45 9.79 -6.12
CA ASP A 781 -21.96 11.13 -5.83
C ASP A 781 -20.83 12.16 -5.89
N ASP A 782 -21.05 13.23 -6.66
CA ASP A 782 -20.04 14.28 -6.89
C ASP A 782 -19.93 15.22 -5.67
N SER A 783 -20.94 15.26 -4.80
CA SER A 783 -20.93 16.05 -3.57
C SER A 783 -19.77 15.67 -2.65
N LEU A 784 -19.42 14.37 -2.60
CA LEU A 784 -18.29 13.86 -1.85
C LEU A 784 -16.95 14.32 -2.42
N ILE A 785 -16.84 14.46 -3.74
CA ILE A 785 -15.64 15.01 -4.39
C ILE A 785 -15.51 16.49 -4.05
N TYR A 786 -16.61 17.24 -4.08
CA TYR A 786 -16.62 18.63 -3.66
C TYR A 786 -16.13 18.76 -2.21
N ASN A 787 -16.72 18.01 -1.28
CA ASN A 787 -16.31 18.03 0.13
C ASN A 787 -14.84 17.62 0.35
N LEU A 788 -14.30 16.70 -0.46
CA LEU A 788 -12.92 16.25 -0.36
C LEU A 788 -11.90 17.37 -0.61
N PHE A 789 -12.22 18.32 -1.51
CA PHE A 789 -11.31 19.39 -1.90
C PHE A 789 -11.54 20.71 -1.15
N HIS A 790 -12.63 20.82 -0.41
CA HIS A 790 -12.97 22.01 0.38
C HIS A 790 -12.61 21.82 1.85
N ASN A 791 -12.38 22.92 2.56
CA ASN A 791 -12.10 22.85 3.98
C ASN A 791 -13.38 22.52 4.77
N GLU A 792 -13.32 21.48 5.61
CA GLU A 792 -14.37 21.17 6.58
C GLU A 792 -14.07 21.86 7.92
N GLU A 793 -14.93 22.76 8.37
CA GLU A 793 -14.71 23.49 9.64
C GLU A 793 -14.99 22.63 10.87
N ASN A 794 -16.00 21.74 10.80
CA ASN A 794 -16.47 20.95 11.95
C ASN A 794 -16.04 19.48 11.85
N LYS A 795 -14.74 19.23 12.01
CA LYS A 795 -14.16 17.87 11.94
C LYS A 795 -14.37 17.12 13.26
N PRO A 796 -15.12 16.00 13.30
CA PRO A 796 -15.31 15.22 14.51
C PRO A 796 -14.00 14.66 15.05
N GLU A 797 -13.06 14.28 14.17
CA GLU A 797 -11.77 13.72 14.52
C GLU A 797 -10.92 14.73 15.30
N VAL A 798 -10.88 15.99 14.86
CA VAL A 798 -10.17 17.08 15.53
C VAL A 798 -10.75 17.33 16.92
N ARG A 799 -12.08 17.44 17.01
CA ARG A 799 -12.78 17.68 18.28
C ARG A 799 -12.49 16.56 19.27
N ASN A 800 -12.63 15.31 18.83
CA ASN A 800 -12.43 14.15 19.69
C ASN A 800 -10.97 13.99 20.11
N MET A 801 -10.00 14.26 19.24
CA MET A 801 -8.58 14.27 19.61
C MET A 801 -8.29 15.30 20.70
N ASN A 802 -8.74 16.56 20.54
CA ASN A 802 -8.56 17.60 21.56
C ASN A 802 -9.29 17.30 22.87
N THR A 803 -10.44 16.63 22.81
CA THR A 803 -11.23 16.30 24.00
C THR A 803 -10.64 15.10 24.76
N LEU A 804 -10.27 14.05 24.04
CA LEU A 804 -9.84 12.79 24.65
C LEU A 804 -8.36 12.80 25.02
N LEU A 805 -7.51 13.47 24.23
CA LEU A 805 -6.07 13.60 24.49
C LEU A 805 -5.76 14.89 25.26
N ASN A 806 -6.53 15.15 26.30
CA ASN A 806 -6.40 16.29 27.20
C ASN A 806 -6.85 15.81 28.59
N SER A 807 -6.15 16.13 29.67
CA SER A 807 -6.34 15.51 30.98
C SER A 807 -6.53 16.44 32.17
#